data_AF-A0A3M2A8U7-F1
#
_entry.id   AF-A0A3M2A8U7-F1
#
_cell.length_a   1.000
_cell.length_b   1.000
_cell.length_c   1.000
_cell.angle_alpha   90.00
_cell.angle_beta   90.00
_cell.angle_gamma   90.00
#
_symmetry.space_group_name_H-M   'P 1'
#
loop_
_entity.id
_entity.type
_entity.pdbx_description
1 polymer ?
#
loop_
_entity_poly.entity_id
_entity_poly.type
_entity_poly.pdbx_seq_one_letter_code
_entity_poly.pdbx_strand_id
1 'polypeptide(L)'
;MKLNAIIEQLLTKLLTKLLLLLLWVGILAACSQESSFITMTPDVTPTATLPALAPVARTQADEQSVLVTPSPVITVLPTPTLTITAVSDPMFAVAAELAQATPPERDDVALAMAYRGVSERPSLTAPPITDPLPVGTRQTFRITNIDNNTVSSIEAELLAVGKHAYFWFDTGAGSFLPDPEDVAQAAAAFDEIYEKAIGYFGSENNPGIDGDPRLYIVHASPLVLCDVTLSTLENCGLAGYFSASNSLPIQIDANSNEHEMFVMNVRQFGTSFYLNVLAHEFRHMIEDNHDKGDADWEVEGSAVLAEELLGFSQVAHQRANLFLRQPDIQLNSWSDTDTAPHYGKGYLFNRYLWHRLGAELYYEFATSPATGLLALDEIAQQHGLSWTGESLWLDWLLTLALQNETAVFPEYHIPDITLNTVAMTNITSLPAVYDTTVSQYAADYYQLPDQTVTLRWLGDERVSLLAVPPEDGGWFWYAQRANYSNPRLTRLVDLRGVTQATLQYDVYVDIERGYDFAYVSVSTDNGRTWHGLEANGMQGLDEADNPAHTALTRRFYTGRHQRWWTEQIDLTPYVGQEILLRFEYVTDLVLTYDGFAVDNIAIPEIGFYDDAETAVAGWQAEGFSRVPPYLPQTWHLRLITFPQGIPAIIPLEATAGLPIQHTVEIAPGERPPILLIAATAPMTLQPAHYQLELSP
;
A
#
# COMPACT_ATOMS: atom_id res chain seq x y z
N MET A 1 32.62 37.69 -8.25
CA MET A 1 31.71 37.22 -7.17
C MET A 1 30.25 37.18 -7.59
N LYS A 2 29.64 38.23 -8.17
CA LYS A 2 28.20 38.19 -8.53
C LYS A 2 27.82 37.27 -9.71
N LEU A 3 28.73 36.99 -10.64
CA LEU A 3 28.42 36.14 -11.81
C LEU A 3 28.38 34.64 -11.44
N ASN A 4 29.25 34.18 -10.52
CA ASN A 4 29.27 32.78 -10.10
C ASN A 4 28.04 32.39 -9.29
N ALA A 5 27.51 33.30 -8.45
CA ALA A 5 26.27 33.05 -7.70
C ALA A 5 25.03 32.93 -8.62
N ILE A 6 25.02 33.68 -9.74
CA ILE A 6 23.93 33.59 -10.73
C ILE A 6 24.04 32.29 -11.54
N ILE A 7 25.27 31.85 -11.85
CA ILE A 7 25.52 30.59 -12.56
C ILE A 7 25.19 29.39 -11.67
N GLU A 8 25.54 29.41 -10.37
CA GLU A 8 25.10 28.39 -9.41
C GLU A 8 23.58 28.34 -9.33
N GLN A 9 22.90 29.48 -9.14
CA GLN A 9 21.44 29.51 -9.03
C GLN A 9 20.71 29.05 -10.32
N LEU A 10 21.30 29.28 -11.49
CA LEU A 10 20.81 28.77 -12.77
C LEU A 10 21.07 27.28 -12.94
N LEU A 11 22.24 26.78 -12.50
CA LEU A 11 22.58 25.35 -12.52
C LEU A 11 21.71 24.57 -11.52
N THR A 12 21.47 25.09 -10.32
CA THR A 12 20.55 24.45 -9.36
C THR A 12 19.15 24.37 -9.97
N LYS A 13 18.63 25.47 -10.54
CA LYS A 13 17.32 25.45 -11.22
C LYS A 13 17.26 24.53 -12.44
N LEU A 14 18.36 24.36 -13.18
CA LEU A 14 18.44 23.45 -14.31
C LEU A 14 18.51 21.98 -13.86
N LEU A 15 19.24 21.69 -12.78
CA LEU A 15 19.31 20.36 -12.15
C LEU A 15 17.99 19.98 -11.48
N THR A 16 17.30 20.92 -10.81
CA THR A 16 15.95 20.68 -10.26
C THR A 16 14.95 20.41 -11.40
N LYS A 17 15.06 21.12 -12.53
CA LYS A 17 14.24 20.85 -13.72
C LYS A 17 14.60 19.53 -14.42
N LEU A 18 15.85 19.10 -14.38
CA LEU A 18 16.26 17.80 -14.93
C LEU A 18 15.86 16.63 -14.03
N LEU A 19 15.87 16.82 -12.71
CA LEU A 19 15.33 15.87 -11.72
C LEU A 19 13.81 15.75 -11.87
N LEU A 20 13.11 16.89 -12.02
CA LEU A 20 11.68 16.91 -12.35
C LEU A 20 11.41 16.22 -13.70
N LEU A 21 12.21 16.47 -14.74
CA LEU A 21 12.02 15.81 -16.04
C LEU A 21 12.21 14.27 -15.98
N LEU A 22 13.03 13.76 -15.06
CA LEU A 22 13.22 12.33 -14.83
C LEU A 22 12.11 11.71 -13.96
N LEU A 23 11.51 12.48 -13.04
CA LEU A 23 10.28 12.14 -12.32
C LEU A 23 9.05 12.09 -13.25
N TRP A 24 9.01 12.94 -14.29
CA TRP A 24 7.87 13.06 -15.21
C TRP A 24 7.75 11.94 -16.26
N VAL A 25 8.82 11.18 -16.54
CA VAL A 25 8.75 10.07 -17.50
C VAL A 25 8.08 8.82 -16.90
N GLY A 26 8.01 8.71 -15.56
CA GLY A 26 7.39 7.57 -14.86
C GLY A 26 5.86 7.63 -14.75
N ILE A 27 5.25 8.81 -14.82
CA ILE A 27 3.78 9.01 -14.77
C ILE A 27 3.13 8.69 -16.12
N LEU A 28 3.88 8.80 -17.22
CA LEU A 28 3.37 8.74 -18.59
C LEU A 28 3.00 7.34 -19.12
N ALA A 29 3.19 6.25 -18.36
CA ALA A 29 3.03 4.89 -18.88
C ALA A 29 1.88 4.05 -18.28
N ALA A 30 1.20 4.51 -17.21
CA ALA A 30 0.26 3.66 -16.46
C ALA A 30 -1.18 3.59 -17.00
N CYS A 31 -1.55 4.44 -17.98
CA CYS A 31 -2.87 4.43 -18.63
C CYS A 31 -2.82 4.65 -20.17
N SER A 32 -1.67 4.45 -20.82
CA SER A 32 -1.55 4.62 -22.27
C SER A 32 -1.59 3.29 -23.02
N GLN A 33 -2.71 2.94 -23.66
CA GLN A 33 -2.68 2.12 -24.89
C GLN A 33 -3.70 2.61 -25.92
N GLU A 34 -3.26 2.63 -27.18
CA GLU A 34 -4.04 3.03 -28.36
C GLU A 34 -5.29 2.17 -28.52
N SER A 35 -6.46 2.81 -28.51
CA SER A 35 -7.74 2.15 -28.71
C SER A 35 -7.91 1.68 -30.15
N SER A 36 -8.09 0.37 -30.36
CA SER A 36 -8.60 -0.20 -31.62
C SER A 36 -9.95 -0.86 -31.35
N PHE A 37 -10.97 -0.46 -32.11
CA PHE A 37 -12.35 -0.94 -31.98
C PHE A 37 -12.49 -2.40 -32.45
N ILE A 38 -12.83 -3.33 -31.54
CA ILE A 38 -13.32 -4.68 -31.90
C ILE A 38 -14.47 -5.07 -30.95
N THR A 39 -15.63 -5.41 -31.51
CA THR A 39 -16.81 -5.94 -30.81
C THR A 39 -16.76 -7.47 -30.74
N MET A 40 -16.87 -8.10 -29.55
CA MET A 40 -17.31 -9.50 -29.41
C MET A 40 -18.04 -9.78 -28.07
N THR A 41 -19.04 -10.66 -28.14
CA THR A 41 -19.93 -11.15 -27.06
C THR A 41 -19.41 -12.46 -26.42
N PRO A 42 -19.69 -12.74 -25.12
CA PRO A 42 -19.19 -13.93 -24.43
C PRO A 42 -20.12 -15.16 -24.56
N ASP A 43 -19.53 -16.35 -24.51
CA ASP A 43 -20.20 -17.67 -24.55
C ASP A 43 -19.79 -18.49 -23.31
N VAL A 44 -20.74 -19.18 -22.68
CA VAL A 44 -20.57 -19.88 -21.38
C VAL A 44 -20.90 -21.36 -21.55
N THR A 45 -20.11 -22.27 -20.98
CA THR A 45 -20.52 -23.68 -20.80
C THR A 45 -19.89 -24.32 -19.55
N PRO A 46 -20.59 -25.22 -18.80
CA PRO A 46 -20.23 -25.58 -17.43
C PRO A 46 -19.58 -26.98 -17.23
N THR A 47 -18.93 -27.08 -16.06
CA THR A 47 -18.05 -28.12 -15.47
C THR A 47 -18.73 -29.47 -15.14
N ALA A 48 -17.95 -30.56 -15.20
CA ALA A 48 -18.34 -31.88 -14.70
C ALA A 48 -17.30 -32.49 -13.72
N THR A 49 -17.83 -33.14 -12.68
CA THR A 49 -17.22 -33.73 -11.47
C THR A 49 -16.41 -35.03 -11.67
N LEU A 50 -15.36 -35.20 -10.85
CA LEU A 50 -14.50 -36.39 -10.73
C LEU A 50 -14.97 -37.39 -9.64
N PRO A 51 -14.72 -38.71 -9.80
CA PRO A 51 -14.77 -39.69 -8.72
C PRO A 51 -13.37 -40.23 -8.30
N ALA A 52 -13.33 -40.78 -7.07
CA ALA A 52 -12.14 -40.99 -6.25
C ALA A 52 -11.43 -42.38 -6.35
N LEU A 53 -10.15 -42.28 -5.99
CA LEU A 53 -9.04 -43.20 -5.63
C LEU A 53 -9.29 -44.68 -5.25
N ALA A 54 -8.26 -45.50 -5.53
CA ALA A 54 -7.85 -46.62 -4.67
C ALA A 54 -6.31 -46.86 -4.73
N PRO A 55 -5.66 -47.31 -3.62
CA PRO A 55 -4.20 -47.37 -3.45
C PRO A 55 -3.64 -48.79 -3.66
N VAL A 56 -2.33 -48.99 -3.35
CA VAL A 56 -1.53 -50.25 -3.13
C VAL A 56 -0.30 -50.25 -4.05
N ALA A 57 0.94 -50.60 -3.68
CA ALA A 57 1.64 -50.96 -2.45
C ALA A 57 3.16 -50.79 -2.67
N ARG A 58 3.90 -50.64 -1.56
CA ARG A 58 5.38 -50.57 -1.51
C ARG A 58 6.03 -51.94 -1.74
N THR A 59 7.19 -51.93 -2.38
CA THR A 59 8.21 -52.98 -2.24
C THR A 59 9.60 -52.38 -2.07
N GLN A 60 10.34 -52.95 -1.12
CA GLN A 60 11.67 -52.59 -0.63
C GLN A 60 12.81 -53.25 -1.43
N ALA A 61 14.02 -52.81 -1.06
CA ALA A 61 15.35 -53.42 -1.21
C ALA A 61 16.12 -52.92 -2.46
N ASP A 62 17.42 -52.64 -2.40
CA ASP A 62 18.44 -53.13 -1.47
C ASP A 62 19.67 -52.20 -1.48
N GLU A 63 20.36 -52.14 -0.34
CA GLU A 63 21.60 -51.39 -0.14
C GLU A 63 22.78 -52.04 -0.88
N GLN A 64 23.60 -51.25 -1.57
CA GLN A 64 25.01 -51.61 -1.81
C GLN A 64 25.95 -50.41 -1.63
N SER A 65 26.82 -50.55 -0.63
CA SER A 65 27.90 -49.66 -0.23
C SER A 65 29.03 -49.57 -1.26
N VAL A 66 29.59 -48.38 -1.48
CA VAL A 66 30.91 -48.22 -2.12
C VAL A 66 31.77 -47.19 -1.37
N LEU A 67 33.04 -47.58 -1.16
CA LEU A 67 34.09 -46.91 -0.40
C LEU A 67 34.50 -45.52 -0.95
N VAL A 68 34.81 -44.63 -0.02
CA VAL A 68 35.33 -43.25 -0.21
C VAL A 68 36.86 -43.24 -0.26
N THR A 69 37.44 -42.37 -1.10
CA THR A 69 38.85 -41.92 -1.00
C THR A 69 38.92 -40.39 -0.90
N PRO A 70 39.88 -39.81 -0.16
CA PRO A 70 39.82 -38.41 0.27
C PRO A 70 40.47 -37.43 -0.72
N SER A 71 39.86 -36.24 -0.84
CA SER A 71 40.35 -35.08 -1.62
C SER A 71 41.25 -34.14 -0.78
N PRO A 72 42.14 -33.36 -1.43
CA PRO A 72 43.15 -32.54 -0.74
C PRO A 72 42.59 -31.21 -0.18
N VAL A 73 43.24 -30.73 0.89
CA VAL A 73 42.87 -29.56 1.71
C VAL A 73 43.20 -28.23 1.00
N ILE A 74 42.22 -27.31 0.95
CA ILE A 74 42.39 -25.91 0.53
C ILE A 74 42.43 -25.01 1.78
N THR A 75 43.36 -24.06 1.81
CA THR A 75 43.56 -23.12 2.93
C THR A 75 42.71 -21.86 2.71
N VAL A 76 41.85 -21.52 3.68
CA VAL A 76 40.93 -20.36 3.63
C VAL A 76 41.58 -19.15 4.33
N LEU A 77 41.56 -17.97 3.71
CA LEU A 77 41.95 -16.70 4.34
C LEU A 77 40.79 -16.17 5.22
N PRO A 78 41.07 -15.48 6.35
CA PRO A 78 40.04 -15.11 7.32
C PRO A 78 39.16 -13.97 6.81
N THR A 79 37.84 -14.17 6.85
CA THR A 79 36.79 -13.18 6.62
C THR A 79 36.77 -12.15 7.77
N PRO A 80 36.63 -10.84 7.49
CA PRO A 80 36.47 -9.84 8.55
C PRO A 80 35.23 -10.17 9.39
N THR A 81 35.40 -10.26 10.71
CA THR A 81 34.32 -10.50 11.66
C THR A 81 33.47 -9.23 11.78
N LEU A 82 32.32 -9.20 11.12
CA LEU A 82 31.26 -8.26 11.45
C LEU A 82 30.82 -8.56 12.89
N THR A 83 30.91 -7.57 13.79
CA THR A 83 30.27 -7.65 15.10
C THR A 83 28.75 -7.60 14.89
N ILE A 84 28.14 -8.77 14.77
CA ILE A 84 26.68 -8.94 14.74
C ILE A 84 26.19 -8.70 16.17
N THR A 85 25.49 -7.60 16.41
CA THR A 85 24.70 -7.45 17.64
C THR A 85 23.48 -8.34 17.47
N ALA A 86 23.43 -9.46 18.21
CA ALA A 86 22.33 -10.42 18.14
C ALA A 86 20.98 -9.76 18.44
N VAL A 87 19.92 -10.24 17.80
CA VAL A 87 18.55 -9.86 18.11
C VAL A 87 18.23 -10.23 19.56
N SER A 88 17.61 -9.30 20.30
CA SER A 88 17.22 -9.50 21.70
C SER A 88 15.72 -9.86 21.83
N ASP A 89 15.34 -10.58 22.88
CA ASP A 89 13.93 -10.92 23.15
C ASP A 89 12.98 -9.69 23.12
N PRO A 90 13.36 -8.51 23.66
CA PRO A 90 12.56 -7.29 23.52
C PRO A 90 12.30 -6.88 22.07
N MET A 91 13.26 -7.05 21.16
CA MET A 91 13.07 -6.71 19.74
C MET A 91 12.06 -7.64 19.07
N PHE A 92 12.07 -8.93 19.40
CA PHE A 92 11.05 -9.87 18.92
C PHE A 92 9.66 -9.54 19.45
N ALA A 93 9.55 -9.18 20.74
CA ALA A 93 8.28 -8.78 21.32
C ALA A 93 7.69 -7.52 20.63
N VAL A 94 8.54 -6.53 20.36
CA VAL A 94 8.13 -5.31 19.64
C VAL A 94 7.74 -5.61 18.20
N ALA A 95 8.49 -6.43 17.49
CA ALA A 95 8.14 -6.82 16.12
C ALA A 95 6.78 -7.55 16.08
N ALA A 96 6.52 -8.44 17.04
CA ALA A 96 5.24 -9.12 17.16
C ALA A 96 4.09 -8.13 17.47
N GLU A 97 4.33 -7.13 18.33
CA GLU A 97 3.38 -6.04 18.59
C GLU A 97 3.08 -5.25 17.31
N LEU A 98 4.11 -4.79 16.59
CA LEU A 98 3.96 -4.05 15.34
C LEU A 98 3.28 -4.85 14.24
N ALA A 99 3.48 -6.18 14.20
CA ALA A 99 2.86 -7.04 13.21
C ALA A 99 1.36 -7.27 13.45
N GLN A 100 0.87 -7.01 14.67
CA GLN A 100 -0.51 -7.31 15.09
C GLN A 100 -1.29 -6.06 15.50
N ALA A 101 -0.62 -4.92 15.68
CA ALA A 101 -1.25 -3.69 16.10
C ALA A 101 -1.85 -2.95 14.89
N THR A 102 -3.08 -2.47 15.09
CA THR A 102 -3.75 -1.55 14.16
C THR A 102 -3.80 -0.18 14.83
N PRO A 103 -3.19 0.87 14.23
CA PRO A 103 -3.36 2.22 14.76
C PRO A 103 -4.82 2.66 14.67
N PRO A 104 -5.24 3.68 15.45
CA PRO A 104 -6.60 4.19 15.37
C PRO A 104 -6.94 4.64 13.94
N GLU A 105 -8.12 4.30 13.46
CA GLU A 105 -8.65 4.85 12.22
C GLU A 105 -8.80 6.38 12.31
N ARG A 106 -8.62 7.05 11.18
CA ARG A 106 -8.90 8.48 11.00
C ARG A 106 -10.41 8.73 11.13
N ASP A 107 -10.77 9.70 11.97
CA ASP A 107 -12.15 10.19 12.10
C ASP A 107 -12.20 11.67 11.73
N ASP A 108 -12.60 11.96 10.49
CA ASP A 108 -12.67 13.32 9.95
C ASP A 108 -13.58 14.24 10.76
N VAL A 109 -14.67 13.70 11.34
CA VAL A 109 -15.56 14.47 12.21
C VAL A 109 -14.86 14.83 13.51
N ALA A 110 -14.20 13.87 14.15
CA ALA A 110 -13.46 14.12 15.38
C ALA A 110 -12.31 15.12 15.15
N LEU A 111 -11.61 15.02 14.01
CA LEU A 111 -10.57 15.97 13.61
C LEU A 111 -11.13 17.38 13.40
N ALA A 112 -12.26 17.52 12.71
CA ALA A 112 -12.91 18.81 12.52
C ALA A 112 -13.42 19.41 13.84
N MET A 113 -13.93 18.59 14.77
CA MET A 113 -14.30 19.05 16.12
C MET A 113 -13.07 19.50 16.91
N ALA A 114 -11.97 18.75 16.84
CA ALA A 114 -10.73 19.04 17.54
C ALA A 114 -10.07 20.35 17.05
N TYR A 115 -10.03 20.58 15.73
CA TYR A 115 -9.19 21.63 15.13
C TYR A 115 -9.96 22.74 14.41
N ARG A 116 -11.15 22.44 13.86
CA ARG A 116 -11.90 23.35 12.97
C ARG A 116 -13.10 24.03 13.62
N GLY A 117 -13.30 23.83 14.93
CA GLY A 117 -14.35 24.51 15.69
C GLY A 117 -15.77 23.98 15.45
N VAL A 118 -15.89 22.75 14.92
CA VAL A 118 -17.18 22.05 14.81
C VAL A 118 -17.65 21.67 16.21
N SER A 119 -18.77 22.25 16.65
CA SER A 119 -19.22 22.10 18.04
C SER A 119 -20.02 20.82 18.32
N GLU A 120 -20.64 20.23 17.30
CA GLU A 120 -21.48 19.04 17.40
C GLU A 120 -21.23 18.13 16.19
N ARG A 121 -21.27 16.80 16.41
CA ARG A 121 -21.18 15.82 15.32
C ARG A 121 -22.37 16.02 14.38
N PRO A 122 -22.13 16.26 13.07
CA PRO A 122 -23.21 16.40 12.09
C PRO A 122 -24.14 15.19 12.07
N SER A 123 -25.44 15.44 11.85
CA SER A 123 -26.34 14.37 11.46
C SER A 123 -26.05 13.98 10.01
N LEU A 124 -25.71 12.71 9.78
CA LEU A 124 -25.48 12.16 8.43
C LEU A 124 -26.77 11.63 7.78
N THR A 125 -27.94 11.92 8.39
CA THR A 125 -29.22 11.47 7.87
C THR A 125 -29.93 12.57 7.10
N ALA A 126 -29.82 12.53 5.78
CA ALA A 126 -30.66 13.31 4.89
C ALA A 126 -32.03 12.62 4.70
N PRO A 127 -33.11 13.37 4.41
CA PRO A 127 -34.38 12.79 4.00
C PRO A 127 -34.22 11.98 2.72
N PRO A 128 -34.89 10.82 2.58
CA PRO A 128 -34.74 9.98 1.41
C PRO A 128 -35.26 10.68 0.15
N ILE A 129 -34.50 10.63 -0.93
CA ILE A 129 -34.85 11.14 -2.25
C ILE A 129 -35.39 9.99 -3.09
N THR A 130 -36.63 10.13 -3.58
CA THR A 130 -37.28 9.10 -4.42
C THR A 130 -37.38 9.52 -5.88
N ASP A 131 -37.57 10.80 -6.14
CA ASP A 131 -37.73 11.35 -7.50
C ASP A 131 -36.35 11.78 -8.02
N PRO A 132 -35.90 11.25 -9.17
CA PRO A 132 -34.59 11.62 -9.70
C PRO A 132 -34.56 13.07 -10.19
N LEU A 133 -33.36 13.65 -10.19
CA LEU A 133 -33.10 14.94 -10.81
C LEU A 133 -33.44 14.93 -12.32
N PRO A 134 -34.01 16.02 -12.88
CA PRO A 134 -34.35 16.06 -14.29
C PRO A 134 -33.09 16.19 -15.16
N VAL A 135 -33.03 15.45 -16.27
CA VAL A 135 -32.00 15.62 -17.31
C VAL A 135 -31.95 17.08 -17.78
N GLY A 136 -30.75 17.60 -17.97
CA GLY A 136 -30.46 19.02 -18.22
C GLY A 136 -30.25 19.87 -16.96
N THR A 137 -30.37 19.27 -15.76
CA THR A 137 -29.96 19.94 -14.52
C THR A 137 -28.48 20.28 -14.57
N ARG A 138 -28.11 21.45 -14.04
CA ARG A 138 -26.71 21.85 -13.88
C ARG A 138 -26.37 22.05 -12.41
N GLN A 139 -25.20 21.55 -12.03
CA GLN A 139 -24.69 21.62 -10.67
C GLN A 139 -23.19 21.94 -10.68
N THR A 140 -22.70 22.56 -9.61
CA THR A 140 -21.28 22.80 -9.39
C THR A 140 -20.67 21.65 -8.60
N PHE A 141 -19.50 21.18 -9.03
CA PHE A 141 -18.73 20.13 -8.34
C PHE A 141 -17.32 20.63 -8.01
N ARG A 142 -16.79 20.21 -6.86
CA ARG A 142 -15.39 20.32 -6.46
C ARG A 142 -14.62 19.13 -7.01
N ILE A 143 -13.54 19.38 -7.72
CA ILE A 143 -12.72 18.36 -8.39
C ILE A 143 -11.27 18.55 -7.98
N THR A 144 -10.63 17.48 -7.54
CA THR A 144 -9.21 17.45 -7.17
C THR A 144 -8.38 17.16 -8.40
N ASN A 145 -7.33 17.94 -8.60
CA ASN A 145 -6.31 17.69 -9.59
C ASN A 145 -5.29 16.72 -9.01
N ILE A 146 -5.12 15.54 -9.60
CA ILE A 146 -4.29 14.47 -9.04
C ILE A 146 -2.78 14.73 -9.20
N ASP A 147 -2.37 15.57 -10.15
CA ASP A 147 -0.95 15.84 -10.40
C ASP A 147 -0.36 16.84 -9.39
N ASN A 148 -1.17 17.79 -8.93
CA ASN A 148 -0.71 18.88 -8.05
C ASN A 148 -1.52 19.03 -6.76
N ASN A 149 -2.51 18.16 -6.55
CA ASN A 149 -3.37 18.11 -5.37
C ASN A 149 -4.07 19.45 -5.06
N THR A 150 -4.46 20.21 -6.10
CA THR A 150 -5.29 21.41 -5.96
C THR A 150 -6.76 21.11 -6.23
N VAL A 151 -7.67 21.89 -5.65
CA VAL A 151 -9.12 21.71 -5.85
C VAL A 151 -9.70 22.84 -6.71
N SER A 152 -10.42 22.47 -7.77
CA SER A 152 -11.11 23.37 -8.69
C SER A 152 -12.62 23.16 -8.65
N SER A 153 -13.39 24.16 -9.10
CA SER A 153 -14.84 24.03 -9.29
C SER A 153 -15.20 23.95 -10.77
N ILE A 154 -16.09 23.03 -11.12
CA ILE A 154 -16.65 22.88 -12.47
C ILE A 154 -18.18 23.02 -12.45
N GLU A 155 -18.79 23.43 -13.56
CA GLU A 155 -20.24 23.31 -13.78
C GLU A 155 -20.48 22.09 -14.69
N ALA A 156 -21.24 21.11 -14.23
CA ALA A 156 -21.59 19.93 -14.99
C ALA A 156 -23.10 19.84 -15.26
N GLU A 157 -23.47 19.28 -16.41
CA GLU A 157 -24.84 19.04 -16.84
C GLU A 157 -25.20 17.54 -16.74
N LEU A 158 -26.35 17.23 -16.14
CA LEU A 158 -26.88 15.89 -16.04
C LEU A 158 -27.44 15.43 -17.38
N LEU A 159 -26.83 14.44 -18.01
CA LEU A 159 -27.23 13.95 -19.34
C LEU A 159 -28.07 12.68 -19.30
N ALA A 160 -27.91 11.83 -18.28
CA ALA A 160 -28.71 10.63 -18.10
C ALA A 160 -28.91 10.27 -16.63
N VAL A 161 -30.00 9.55 -16.38
CA VAL A 161 -30.33 8.98 -15.07
C VAL A 161 -30.54 7.48 -15.27
N GLY A 162 -29.65 6.68 -14.68
CA GLY A 162 -29.79 5.22 -14.58
C GLY A 162 -30.63 4.81 -13.37
N LYS A 163 -30.73 3.50 -13.13
CA LYS A 163 -31.35 2.98 -11.92
C LYS A 163 -30.54 3.35 -10.68
N HIS A 164 -29.21 3.26 -10.80
CA HIS A 164 -28.27 3.39 -9.68
C HIS A 164 -27.33 4.59 -9.78
N ALA A 165 -27.35 5.37 -10.86
CA ALA A 165 -26.43 6.49 -11.01
C ALA A 165 -26.95 7.64 -11.87
N TYR A 166 -26.46 8.85 -11.56
CA TYR A 166 -26.54 10.05 -12.37
C TYR A 166 -25.25 10.23 -13.19
N PHE A 167 -25.40 10.62 -14.46
CA PHE A 167 -24.26 10.84 -15.36
C PHE A 167 -24.12 12.33 -15.68
N TRP A 168 -23.16 12.97 -15.02
CA TRP A 168 -22.86 14.40 -15.13
C TRP A 168 -21.67 14.64 -16.03
N PHE A 169 -21.72 15.69 -16.86
CA PHE A 169 -20.63 16.06 -17.77
C PHE A 169 -20.26 17.54 -17.63
N ASP A 170 -18.98 17.79 -17.35
CA ASP A 170 -18.38 19.12 -17.29
C ASP A 170 -18.67 19.90 -18.58
N THR A 171 -19.12 21.15 -18.42
CA THR A 171 -19.43 22.07 -19.51
C THR A 171 -18.28 23.03 -19.83
N GLY A 172 -17.18 22.93 -19.08
CA GLY A 172 -15.98 23.75 -19.20
C GLY A 172 -15.09 23.44 -20.41
N ALA A 173 -14.03 24.23 -20.54
CA ALA A 173 -13.04 24.05 -21.62
C ALA A 173 -12.33 22.70 -21.49
N GLY A 174 -12.00 22.07 -22.63
CA GLY A 174 -11.35 20.76 -22.64
C GLY A 174 -12.28 19.59 -22.31
N SER A 175 -13.58 19.84 -22.11
CA SER A 175 -14.64 18.83 -22.01
C SER A 175 -15.49 18.76 -23.28
N PHE A 176 -16.42 17.81 -23.35
CA PHE A 176 -17.46 17.70 -24.37
C PHE A 176 -18.74 17.06 -23.77
N LEU A 177 -19.89 17.35 -24.39
CA LEU A 177 -21.16 16.69 -24.07
C LEU A 177 -21.40 15.56 -25.09
N PRO A 178 -21.45 14.28 -24.67
CA PRO A 178 -21.74 13.16 -25.57
C PRO A 178 -23.19 13.15 -26.08
N ASP A 179 -23.47 12.26 -27.04
CA ASP A 179 -24.85 12.00 -27.46
C ASP A 179 -25.65 11.37 -26.30
N PRO A 180 -26.85 11.89 -25.96
CA PRO A 180 -27.67 11.34 -24.88
C PRO A 180 -28.00 9.85 -25.02
N GLU A 181 -28.06 9.31 -26.24
CA GLU A 181 -28.28 7.87 -26.46
C GLU A 181 -27.08 7.04 -25.98
N ASP A 182 -25.85 7.50 -26.23
CA ASP A 182 -24.63 6.84 -25.76
C ASP A 182 -24.53 6.90 -24.23
N VAL A 183 -24.91 8.02 -23.61
CA VAL A 183 -24.93 8.15 -22.14
C VAL A 183 -25.98 7.24 -21.53
N ALA A 184 -27.14 7.08 -22.15
CA ALA A 184 -28.17 6.15 -21.69
C ALA A 184 -27.70 4.68 -21.76
N GLN A 185 -26.95 4.30 -22.81
CA GLN A 185 -26.35 2.97 -22.91
C GLN A 185 -25.28 2.74 -21.83
N ALA A 186 -24.43 3.74 -21.58
CA ALA A 186 -23.46 3.68 -20.49
C ALA A 186 -24.14 3.54 -19.11
N ALA A 187 -25.23 4.26 -18.88
CA ALA A 187 -26.00 4.15 -17.64
C ALA A 187 -26.60 2.75 -17.44
N ALA A 188 -27.19 2.16 -18.49
CA ALA A 188 -27.70 0.79 -18.42
C ALA A 188 -26.58 -0.24 -18.18
N ALA A 189 -25.41 -0.06 -18.81
CA ALA A 189 -24.26 -0.93 -18.58
C ALA A 189 -23.71 -0.81 -17.15
N PHE A 190 -23.69 0.41 -16.59
CA PHE A 190 -23.31 0.61 -15.20
C PHE A 190 -24.30 -0.01 -14.23
N ASP A 191 -25.61 0.03 -14.51
CA ASP A 191 -26.61 -0.65 -13.68
C ASP A 191 -26.36 -2.17 -13.60
N GLU A 192 -25.86 -2.80 -14.67
CA GLU A 192 -25.44 -4.21 -14.64
C GLU A 192 -24.13 -4.45 -13.86
N ILE A 193 -23.17 -3.52 -13.97
CA ILE A 193 -21.92 -3.55 -13.19
C ILE A 193 -22.25 -3.47 -11.71
N TYR A 194 -23.08 -2.50 -11.33
CA TYR A 194 -23.49 -2.24 -9.96
C TYR A 194 -24.07 -3.50 -9.30
N GLU A 195 -25.08 -4.13 -9.92
CA GLU A 195 -25.78 -5.29 -9.35
C GLU A 195 -24.86 -6.51 -9.17
N LYS A 196 -23.86 -6.68 -10.04
CA LYS A 196 -22.89 -7.77 -9.94
C LYS A 196 -21.81 -7.47 -8.90
N ALA A 197 -21.28 -6.25 -8.89
CA ALA A 197 -20.24 -5.84 -7.97
C ALA A 197 -20.70 -5.98 -6.51
N ILE A 198 -21.92 -5.54 -6.19
CA ILE A 198 -22.45 -5.69 -4.83
C ILE A 198 -22.61 -7.15 -4.40
N GLY A 199 -22.84 -8.05 -5.36
CA GLY A 199 -22.93 -9.48 -5.11
C GLY A 199 -21.59 -10.13 -4.76
N TYR A 200 -20.47 -9.54 -5.20
CA TYR A 200 -19.13 -10.05 -4.93
C TYR A 200 -18.48 -9.38 -3.72
N PHE A 201 -18.71 -8.09 -3.51
CA PHE A 201 -17.94 -7.26 -2.57
C PHE A 201 -18.79 -6.60 -1.48
N GLY A 202 -20.12 -6.76 -1.51
CA GLY A 202 -21.03 -6.10 -0.56
C GLY A 202 -21.52 -4.74 -1.08
N SER A 203 -22.29 -4.02 -0.27
CA SER A 203 -22.88 -2.73 -0.68
C SER A 203 -21.98 -1.55 -0.33
N GLU A 204 -22.08 -0.49 -1.12
CA GLU A 204 -21.68 0.86 -0.74
C GLU A 204 -22.65 1.47 0.31
N ASN A 205 -22.34 2.68 0.78
CA ASN A 205 -23.27 3.47 1.57
C ASN A 205 -24.51 3.83 0.74
N ASN A 206 -25.66 3.21 1.04
CA ASN A 206 -26.90 3.42 0.30
C ASN A 206 -28.15 3.37 1.21
N PRO A 207 -29.01 4.43 1.26
CA PRO A 207 -28.85 5.69 0.52
C PRO A 207 -27.62 6.46 0.96
N GLY A 208 -27.16 7.32 0.07
CA GLY A 208 -26.00 8.16 0.28
C GLY A 208 -26.14 9.19 1.39
N ILE A 209 -25.09 9.98 1.64
CA ILE A 209 -25.10 11.08 2.62
C ILE A 209 -26.20 12.12 2.34
N ASP A 210 -26.56 12.29 1.06
CA ASP A 210 -27.63 13.17 0.59
C ASP A 210 -29.03 12.53 0.61
N GLY A 211 -29.13 11.25 0.97
CA GLY A 211 -30.36 10.48 1.01
C GLY A 211 -30.83 9.98 -0.36
N ASP A 212 -30.07 10.17 -1.44
CA ASP A 212 -30.34 9.59 -2.76
C ASP A 212 -29.72 8.19 -2.85
N PRO A 213 -30.45 7.18 -3.36
CA PRO A 213 -29.87 5.86 -3.64
C PRO A 213 -29.02 5.82 -4.92
N ARG A 214 -28.90 6.93 -5.66
CA ARG A 214 -28.11 7.00 -6.91
C ARG A 214 -26.77 7.67 -6.69
N LEU A 215 -25.74 7.03 -7.22
CA LEU A 215 -24.38 7.53 -7.24
C LEU A 215 -24.22 8.69 -8.23
N TYR A 216 -23.25 9.56 -7.99
CA TYR A 216 -22.91 10.65 -8.90
C TYR A 216 -21.65 10.29 -9.69
N ILE A 217 -21.81 10.08 -11.01
CA ILE A 217 -20.69 9.83 -11.92
C ILE A 217 -20.38 11.12 -12.66
N VAL A 218 -19.30 11.80 -12.27
CA VAL A 218 -18.96 13.14 -12.78
C VAL A 218 -17.82 13.04 -13.79
N HIS A 219 -18.10 13.38 -15.05
CA HIS A 219 -17.11 13.41 -16.11
C HIS A 219 -16.47 14.80 -16.19
N ALA A 220 -15.22 14.90 -15.77
CA ALA A 220 -14.48 16.16 -15.70
C ALA A 220 -13.48 16.31 -16.86
N SER A 221 -13.19 17.56 -17.24
CA SER A 221 -12.15 17.85 -18.22
C SER A 221 -10.75 17.42 -17.72
N PRO A 222 -9.87 16.92 -18.61
CA PRO A 222 -8.45 16.75 -18.29
C PRO A 222 -7.78 18.00 -17.73
N LEU A 223 -8.26 19.20 -18.08
CA LEU A 223 -7.70 20.48 -17.59
C LEU A 223 -7.86 20.69 -16.08
N VAL A 224 -8.88 20.09 -15.47
CA VAL A 224 -9.09 20.18 -14.02
C VAL A 224 -8.53 18.96 -13.30
N LEU A 225 -8.41 17.83 -13.99
CA LEU A 225 -7.92 16.58 -13.44
C LEU A 225 -6.39 16.50 -13.37
N CYS A 226 -5.68 17.06 -14.35
CA CYS A 226 -4.24 16.91 -14.52
C CYS A 226 -3.55 18.27 -14.80
N ASP A 227 -2.23 18.35 -14.63
CA ASP A 227 -1.40 19.51 -15.01
C ASP A 227 -1.12 19.50 -16.53
N VAL A 228 -2.19 19.77 -17.29
CA VAL A 228 -2.17 19.80 -18.75
C VAL A 228 -2.80 21.08 -19.31
N THR A 229 -2.49 21.35 -20.58
CA THR A 229 -3.06 22.47 -21.33
C THR A 229 -4.00 21.98 -22.42
N LEU A 230 -4.75 22.88 -23.06
CA LEU A 230 -5.65 22.54 -24.18
C LEU A 230 -4.95 21.80 -25.34
N SER A 231 -3.64 22.02 -25.53
CA SER A 231 -2.85 21.37 -26.57
C SER A 231 -2.19 20.07 -26.13
N THR A 232 -2.37 19.66 -24.86
CA THR A 232 -1.73 18.48 -24.26
C THR A 232 -2.73 17.68 -23.42
N LEU A 233 -4.03 17.77 -23.72
CA LEU A 233 -5.09 17.09 -22.97
C LEU A 233 -4.90 15.58 -22.93
N GLU A 234 -4.26 15.01 -23.94
CA GLU A 234 -3.96 13.58 -24.09
C GLU A 234 -2.87 13.09 -23.13
N ASN A 235 -2.12 14.01 -22.51
CA ASN A 235 -1.10 13.66 -21.53
C ASN A 235 -1.68 13.46 -20.12
N CYS A 236 -2.98 13.74 -19.91
CA CYS A 236 -3.63 13.44 -18.65
C CYS A 236 -3.82 11.92 -18.56
N GLY A 237 -2.97 11.28 -17.76
CA GLY A 237 -2.96 9.83 -17.57
C GLY A 237 -4.12 9.32 -16.71
N LEU A 238 -4.81 10.17 -15.96
CA LEU A 238 -5.91 9.76 -15.09
C LEU A 238 -7.11 9.27 -15.91
N ALA A 239 -7.63 8.10 -15.56
CA ALA A 239 -8.84 7.54 -16.16
C ALA A 239 -10.10 7.86 -15.35
N GLY A 240 -10.02 7.70 -14.03
CA GLY A 240 -11.01 8.06 -13.03
C GLY A 240 -10.39 8.02 -11.63
N TYR A 241 -11.14 8.47 -10.63
CA TYR A 241 -10.81 8.27 -9.22
C TYR A 241 -12.06 8.35 -8.34
N PHE A 242 -12.07 7.58 -7.26
CA PHE A 242 -12.96 7.72 -6.11
C PHE A 242 -12.30 8.55 -5.01
N SER A 243 -13.08 9.32 -4.25
CA SER A 243 -12.60 9.97 -3.03
C SER A 243 -13.71 10.07 -1.99
N ALA A 244 -13.50 9.39 -0.86
CA ALA A 244 -14.43 9.35 0.28
C ALA A 244 -14.70 10.74 0.89
N SER A 245 -13.80 11.72 0.67
CA SER A 245 -14.00 13.11 1.10
C SER A 245 -15.29 13.73 0.53
N ASN A 246 -15.76 13.24 -0.63
CA ASN A 246 -17.01 13.71 -1.23
C ASN A 246 -18.26 13.24 -0.48
N SER A 247 -18.16 12.21 0.36
CA SER A 247 -19.23 11.70 1.22
C SER A 247 -19.17 12.27 2.65
N LEU A 248 -18.54 13.44 2.82
CA LEU A 248 -18.48 14.15 4.10
C LEU A 248 -19.36 15.41 4.07
N PRO A 249 -19.95 15.84 5.20
CA PRO A 249 -20.62 17.13 5.24
C PRO A 249 -19.64 18.27 4.94
N ILE A 250 -20.09 19.33 4.26
CA ILE A 250 -19.20 20.45 3.86
C ILE A 250 -18.61 21.21 5.07
N GLN A 251 -19.27 21.10 6.22
CA GLN A 251 -18.78 21.63 7.51
C GLN A 251 -17.59 20.84 8.09
N ILE A 252 -17.38 19.61 7.63
CA ILE A 252 -16.24 18.75 7.97
C ILE A 252 -15.13 18.94 6.94
N ASP A 253 -15.47 18.85 5.65
CA ASP A 253 -14.56 19.10 4.55
C ASP A 253 -15.16 20.12 3.56
N ALA A 254 -14.56 21.29 3.48
CA ALA A 254 -15.02 22.38 2.62
C ALA A 254 -14.91 22.07 1.10
N ASN A 255 -14.14 21.06 0.74
CA ASN A 255 -14.00 20.58 -0.64
C ASN A 255 -14.98 19.44 -0.97
N SER A 256 -15.77 18.97 0.00
CA SER A 256 -16.75 17.92 -0.25
C SER A 256 -17.84 18.34 -1.22
N ASN A 257 -18.36 17.35 -1.95
CA ASN A 257 -19.56 17.49 -2.77
C ASN A 257 -20.83 16.99 -2.07
N GLU A 258 -20.73 16.39 -0.88
CA GLU A 258 -21.86 15.77 -0.15
C GLU A 258 -22.61 14.71 -0.98
N HIS A 259 -21.88 13.87 -1.73
CA HIS A 259 -22.41 12.79 -2.57
C HIS A 259 -21.48 11.58 -2.61
N GLU A 260 -22.04 10.38 -2.66
CA GLU A 260 -21.36 9.15 -3.09
C GLU A 260 -21.06 9.28 -4.59
N MET A 261 -19.81 9.58 -4.90
CA MET A 261 -19.39 9.92 -6.26
C MET A 261 -18.01 9.39 -6.60
N PHE A 262 -17.80 9.15 -7.89
CA PHE A 262 -16.47 9.05 -8.48
C PHE A 262 -16.37 9.96 -9.70
N VAL A 263 -15.16 10.42 -9.95
CA VAL A 263 -14.83 11.36 -11.02
C VAL A 263 -14.18 10.61 -12.16
N MET A 264 -14.68 10.81 -13.37
CA MET A 264 -14.17 10.20 -14.59
C MET A 264 -13.49 11.24 -15.45
N ASN A 265 -12.38 10.89 -16.08
CA ASN A 265 -11.85 11.70 -17.18
C ASN A 265 -12.82 11.58 -18.36
N VAL A 266 -13.42 12.70 -18.77
CA VAL A 266 -14.42 12.72 -19.86
C VAL A 266 -13.90 12.11 -21.16
N ARG A 267 -12.58 12.12 -21.40
CA ARG A 267 -11.97 11.50 -22.58
C ARG A 267 -12.04 9.97 -22.59
N GLN A 268 -12.28 9.33 -21.46
CA GLN A 268 -12.48 7.88 -21.40
C GLN A 268 -13.87 7.50 -21.93
N PHE A 269 -14.85 8.40 -21.87
CA PHE A 269 -16.21 8.10 -22.31
C PHE A 269 -16.25 7.63 -23.77
N GLY A 270 -16.89 6.48 -24.01
CA GLY A 270 -16.99 5.84 -25.32
C GLY A 270 -15.78 5.00 -25.74
N THR A 271 -14.71 4.94 -24.94
CA THR A 271 -13.60 4.01 -25.18
C THR A 271 -13.93 2.61 -24.66
N SER A 272 -13.18 1.59 -25.11
CA SER A 272 -13.30 0.22 -24.57
C SER A 272 -12.85 0.08 -23.12
N PHE A 273 -12.12 1.08 -22.59
CA PHE A 273 -11.61 1.10 -21.22
C PHE A 273 -12.60 1.74 -20.24
N TYR A 274 -13.61 2.47 -20.73
CA TYR A 274 -14.53 3.24 -19.90
C TYR A 274 -15.25 2.42 -18.82
N LEU A 275 -15.92 1.33 -19.22
CA LEU A 275 -16.69 0.48 -18.29
C LEU A 275 -15.79 -0.28 -17.31
N ASN A 276 -14.55 -0.57 -17.71
CA ASN A 276 -13.54 -1.17 -16.85
C ASN A 276 -13.17 -0.21 -15.69
N VAL A 277 -12.96 1.07 -16.00
CA VAL A 277 -12.68 2.09 -14.98
C VAL A 277 -13.89 2.29 -14.05
N LEU A 278 -15.11 2.31 -14.58
CA LEU A 278 -16.31 2.39 -13.73
C LEU A 278 -16.43 1.22 -12.74
N ALA A 279 -16.11 0.00 -13.18
CA ALA A 279 -16.07 -1.17 -12.32
C ALA A 279 -15.00 -1.04 -11.22
N HIS A 280 -13.83 -0.52 -11.59
CA HIS A 280 -12.72 -0.25 -10.67
C HIS A 280 -13.10 0.78 -9.59
N GLU A 281 -13.54 1.98 -9.99
CA GLU A 281 -13.89 3.03 -9.03
C GLU A 281 -15.08 2.67 -8.14
N PHE A 282 -16.04 1.88 -8.65
CA PHE A 282 -17.14 1.43 -7.83
C PHE A 282 -16.70 0.43 -6.75
N ARG A 283 -15.66 -0.38 -7.00
CA ARG A 283 -15.09 -1.26 -5.96
C ARG A 283 -14.49 -0.46 -4.80
N HIS A 284 -13.78 0.64 -5.06
CA HIS A 284 -13.29 1.53 -3.99
C HIS A 284 -14.42 2.16 -3.18
N MET A 285 -15.53 2.53 -3.82
CA MET A 285 -16.69 3.06 -3.10
C MET A 285 -17.39 2.01 -2.22
N ILE A 286 -17.48 0.76 -2.68
CA ILE A 286 -17.97 -0.35 -1.85
C ILE A 286 -17.03 -0.53 -0.65
N GLU A 287 -15.71 -0.50 -0.88
CA GLU A 287 -14.67 -0.64 0.15
C GLU A 287 -14.79 0.37 1.27
N ASP A 288 -14.95 1.66 0.94
CA ASP A 288 -15.06 2.74 1.93
C ASP A 288 -16.20 2.51 2.95
N ASN A 289 -17.21 1.70 2.60
CA ASN A 289 -18.28 1.34 3.52
C ASN A 289 -17.91 0.21 4.51
N HIS A 290 -16.94 -0.63 4.19
CA HIS A 290 -16.56 -1.80 5.00
C HIS A 290 -15.19 -1.65 5.67
N ASP A 291 -14.19 -1.17 4.94
CA ASP A 291 -12.84 -0.91 5.44
C ASP A 291 -12.21 0.29 4.71
N LYS A 292 -11.86 1.33 5.46
CA LYS A 292 -11.25 2.56 4.93
C LYS A 292 -9.73 2.55 5.00
N GLY A 293 -9.15 1.66 5.79
CA GLY A 293 -7.73 1.64 6.13
C GLY A 293 -7.00 0.38 5.66
N ASP A 294 -7.55 -0.35 4.68
CA ASP A 294 -6.93 -1.58 4.18
C ASP A 294 -5.59 -1.29 3.44
N ALA A 295 -4.79 -2.34 3.26
CA ALA A 295 -3.48 -2.27 2.65
C ALA A 295 -3.60 -2.02 1.14
N ASP A 296 -2.71 -1.17 0.59
CA ASP A 296 -2.76 -0.74 -0.82
C ASP A 296 -2.89 -1.90 -1.83
N TRP A 297 -2.25 -3.05 -1.57
CA TRP A 297 -2.33 -4.21 -2.46
C TRP A 297 -3.70 -4.87 -2.48
N GLU A 298 -4.44 -4.79 -1.38
CA GLU A 298 -5.81 -5.29 -1.26
C GLU A 298 -6.72 -4.30 -2.00
N VAL A 299 -6.71 -3.03 -1.61
CA VAL A 299 -7.57 -1.96 -2.16
C VAL A 299 -7.51 -1.92 -3.69
N GLU A 300 -6.31 -1.72 -4.23
CA GLU A 300 -6.10 -1.59 -5.67
C GLU A 300 -6.18 -2.95 -6.38
N GLY A 301 -5.79 -4.02 -5.69
CA GLY A 301 -5.81 -5.37 -6.25
C GLY A 301 -7.21 -5.94 -6.39
N SER A 302 -8.09 -5.68 -5.42
CA SER A 302 -9.48 -6.11 -5.40
C SER A 302 -10.31 -5.28 -6.39
N ALA A 303 -9.98 -4.00 -6.60
CA ALA A 303 -10.52 -3.16 -7.68
C ALA A 303 -10.18 -3.72 -9.07
N VAL A 304 -8.93 -4.14 -9.30
CA VAL A 304 -8.55 -4.81 -10.56
C VAL A 304 -9.15 -6.22 -10.66
N LEU A 305 -9.38 -6.93 -9.55
CA LEU A 305 -10.12 -8.19 -9.58
C LEU A 305 -11.59 -7.97 -9.97
N ALA A 306 -12.21 -6.90 -9.47
CA ALA A 306 -13.59 -6.53 -9.82
C ALA A 306 -13.72 -6.33 -11.34
N GLU A 307 -12.74 -5.68 -11.96
CA GLU A 307 -12.67 -5.57 -13.43
C GLU A 307 -12.79 -6.95 -14.10
N GLU A 308 -11.98 -7.94 -13.70
CA GLU A 308 -12.02 -9.29 -14.27
C GLU A 308 -13.38 -9.98 -14.03
N LEU A 309 -13.87 -9.98 -12.79
CA LEU A 309 -15.12 -10.64 -12.40
C LEU A 309 -16.35 -10.05 -13.12
N LEU A 310 -16.25 -8.79 -13.55
CA LEU A 310 -17.28 -8.08 -14.31
C LEU A 310 -17.11 -8.19 -15.83
N GLY A 311 -16.07 -8.89 -16.30
CA GLY A 311 -15.84 -9.23 -17.70
C GLY A 311 -14.77 -8.40 -18.41
N PHE A 312 -14.00 -7.59 -17.69
CA PHE A 312 -12.99 -6.67 -18.21
C PHE A 312 -11.56 -7.12 -17.87
N SER A 313 -11.16 -8.32 -18.27
CA SER A 313 -9.93 -8.98 -17.79
C SER A 313 -8.62 -8.56 -18.46
N GLN A 314 -8.67 -7.90 -19.62
CA GLN A 314 -7.47 -7.67 -20.45
C GLN A 314 -6.40 -6.86 -19.73
N VAL A 315 -6.78 -5.76 -19.06
CA VAL A 315 -5.85 -4.86 -18.39
C VAL A 315 -5.26 -5.50 -17.13
N ALA A 316 -6.09 -6.18 -16.35
CA ALA A 316 -5.66 -6.99 -15.21
C ALA A 316 -4.56 -8.00 -15.60
N HIS A 317 -4.78 -8.78 -16.66
CA HIS A 317 -3.78 -9.76 -17.14
C HIS A 317 -2.50 -9.12 -17.67
N GLN A 318 -2.58 -7.93 -18.29
CA GLN A 318 -1.39 -7.20 -18.73
C GLN A 318 -0.57 -6.74 -17.53
N ARG A 319 -1.20 -6.09 -16.55
CA ARG A 319 -0.55 -5.61 -15.31
C ARG A 319 0.07 -6.75 -14.51
N ALA A 320 -0.64 -7.88 -14.36
CA ALA A 320 -0.11 -9.12 -13.80
C ALA A 320 1.22 -9.55 -14.43
N ASN A 321 1.29 -9.54 -15.77
CA ASN A 321 2.49 -9.89 -16.50
C ASN A 321 3.60 -8.82 -16.42
N LEU A 322 3.29 -7.57 -16.05
CA LEU A 322 4.30 -6.56 -15.70
C LEU A 322 4.98 -6.94 -14.38
N PHE A 323 4.17 -7.21 -13.34
CA PHE A 323 4.68 -7.65 -12.02
C PHE A 323 5.53 -8.91 -12.11
N LEU A 324 5.07 -9.92 -12.87
CA LEU A 324 5.81 -11.18 -13.03
C LEU A 324 7.23 -11.00 -13.59
N ARG A 325 7.58 -9.84 -14.18
CA ARG A 325 8.95 -9.54 -14.63
C ARG A 325 9.84 -8.92 -13.55
N GLN A 326 9.27 -8.48 -12.44
CA GLN A 326 9.91 -7.79 -11.34
C GLN A 326 9.30 -8.27 -10.01
N PRO A 327 9.51 -9.55 -9.63
CA PRO A 327 8.87 -10.12 -8.44
C PRO A 327 9.40 -9.55 -7.12
N ASP A 328 10.50 -8.81 -7.14
CA ASP A 328 11.07 -8.13 -5.98
C ASP A 328 10.36 -6.79 -5.68
N ILE A 329 9.03 -6.77 -5.75
CA ILE A 329 8.18 -5.65 -5.32
C ILE A 329 7.46 -6.06 -4.05
N GLN A 330 7.75 -5.38 -2.95
CA GLN A 330 7.18 -5.64 -1.62
C GLN A 330 5.65 -5.55 -1.61
N LEU A 331 4.98 -6.62 -1.16
CA LEU A 331 3.51 -6.71 -1.15
C LEU A 331 2.85 -5.54 -0.41
N ASN A 332 3.22 -5.32 0.85
CA ASN A 332 2.67 -4.29 1.75
C ASN A 332 3.34 -2.91 1.59
N SER A 333 3.63 -2.54 0.34
CA SER A 333 4.11 -1.22 -0.04
C SER A 333 3.51 -0.79 -1.38
N TRP A 334 3.42 0.51 -1.57
CA TRP A 334 3.03 1.12 -2.83
C TRP A 334 4.12 2.08 -3.33
N SER A 335 3.98 2.50 -4.59
CA SER A 335 4.88 3.45 -5.22
C SER A 335 4.08 4.59 -5.81
N ASP A 336 4.63 5.80 -5.73
CA ASP A 336 4.16 7.00 -6.42
C ASP A 336 4.65 7.05 -7.89
N THR A 337 5.48 6.08 -8.29
CA THR A 337 6.07 5.98 -9.63
C THR A 337 5.96 4.56 -10.18
N ASP A 338 5.69 4.42 -11.48
CA ASP A 338 5.52 3.10 -12.14
C ASP A 338 4.55 2.16 -11.40
N THR A 339 3.29 2.59 -11.24
CA THR A 339 2.27 1.87 -10.47
C THR A 339 1.75 0.61 -11.14
N ALA A 340 1.94 0.43 -12.45
CA ALA A 340 1.31 -0.66 -13.20
C ALA A 340 1.72 -2.07 -12.73
N PRO A 341 2.99 -2.35 -12.39
CA PRO A 341 3.38 -3.58 -11.69
C PRO A 341 2.78 -3.71 -10.28
N HIS A 342 2.57 -2.61 -9.54
CA HIS A 342 1.93 -2.66 -8.22
C HIS A 342 0.46 -3.10 -8.30
N TYR A 343 -0.28 -2.57 -9.27
CA TYR A 343 -1.62 -3.08 -9.62
C TYR A 343 -1.58 -4.56 -9.99
N GLY A 344 -0.59 -4.97 -10.79
CA GLY A 344 -0.42 -6.37 -11.19
C GLY A 344 -0.16 -7.32 -10.03
N LYS A 345 0.64 -6.87 -9.05
CA LYS A 345 0.94 -7.56 -7.79
C LYS A 345 -0.32 -7.75 -6.95
N GLY A 346 -1.02 -6.65 -6.65
CA GLY A 346 -2.25 -6.65 -5.87
C GLY A 346 -3.33 -7.52 -6.52
N TYR A 347 -3.55 -7.35 -7.82
CA TYR A 347 -4.48 -8.16 -8.60
C TYR A 347 -4.13 -9.65 -8.54
N LEU A 348 -2.88 -10.04 -8.78
CA LEU A 348 -2.51 -11.45 -8.80
C LEU A 348 -2.67 -12.12 -7.45
N PHE A 349 -2.41 -11.41 -6.36
CA PHE A 349 -2.63 -11.97 -5.04
C PHE A 349 -4.13 -12.08 -4.73
N ASN A 350 -4.93 -11.05 -5.00
CA ASN A 350 -6.40 -11.13 -4.85
C ASN A 350 -7.03 -12.20 -5.74
N ARG A 351 -6.55 -12.37 -6.97
CA ARG A 351 -7.03 -13.42 -7.88
C ARG A 351 -6.66 -14.82 -7.41
N TYR A 352 -5.50 -14.97 -6.77
CA TYR A 352 -5.10 -16.19 -6.08
C TYR A 352 -6.00 -16.46 -4.87
N LEU A 353 -6.23 -15.45 -4.01
CA LEU A 353 -7.11 -15.54 -2.86
C LEU A 353 -8.54 -15.92 -3.28
N TRP A 354 -9.11 -15.26 -4.28
CA TRP A 354 -10.43 -15.59 -4.84
C TRP A 354 -10.55 -17.08 -5.20
N HIS A 355 -9.51 -17.65 -5.82
CA HIS A 355 -9.50 -19.06 -6.14
C HIS A 355 -9.36 -19.97 -4.90
N ARG A 356 -8.48 -19.62 -3.97
CA ARG A 356 -8.16 -20.43 -2.79
C ARG A 356 -9.27 -20.43 -1.75
N LEU A 357 -9.91 -19.29 -1.56
CA LEU A 357 -10.96 -19.06 -0.56
C LEU A 357 -12.33 -19.45 -1.12
N GLY A 358 -12.55 -19.25 -2.43
CA GLY A 358 -13.88 -19.29 -3.03
C GLY A 358 -14.71 -18.05 -2.68
N ALA A 359 -15.83 -17.88 -3.35
CA ALA A 359 -16.61 -16.64 -3.30
C ALA A 359 -17.10 -16.26 -1.90
N GLU A 360 -17.52 -17.23 -1.07
CA GLU A 360 -18.08 -16.95 0.26
C GLU A 360 -17.01 -16.41 1.23
N LEU A 361 -15.86 -17.09 1.35
CA LEU A 361 -14.78 -16.63 2.21
C LEU A 361 -14.08 -15.39 1.65
N TYR A 362 -14.02 -15.22 0.32
CA TYR A 362 -13.51 -13.99 -0.26
C TYR A 362 -14.44 -12.80 0.03
N TYR A 363 -15.76 -12.98 0.03
CA TYR A 363 -16.69 -11.94 0.46
C TYR A 363 -16.45 -11.54 1.92
N GLU A 364 -16.24 -12.51 2.82
CA GLU A 364 -15.88 -12.23 4.21
C GLU A 364 -14.54 -11.47 4.32
N PHE A 365 -13.57 -11.80 3.47
CA PHE A 365 -12.29 -11.08 3.38
C PHE A 365 -12.47 -9.65 2.87
N ALA A 366 -13.14 -9.45 1.74
CA ALA A 366 -13.34 -8.13 1.14
C ALA A 366 -14.26 -7.19 1.94
N THR A 367 -14.93 -7.69 2.98
CA THR A 367 -15.79 -6.90 3.89
C THR A 367 -15.28 -6.92 5.34
N SER A 368 -14.05 -7.42 5.55
CA SER A 368 -13.39 -7.45 6.85
C SER A 368 -12.96 -6.05 7.26
N PRO A 369 -13.12 -5.63 8.53
CA PRO A 369 -12.55 -4.38 9.04
C PRO A 369 -11.08 -4.52 9.47
N ALA A 370 -10.52 -5.74 9.42
CA ALA A 370 -9.10 -5.97 9.66
C ALA A 370 -8.32 -5.85 8.35
N THR A 371 -7.10 -5.32 8.43
CA THR A 371 -6.27 -4.95 7.28
C THR A 371 -5.41 -6.10 6.74
N GLY A 372 -5.46 -6.32 5.43
CA GLY A 372 -4.51 -7.10 4.64
C GLY A 372 -4.34 -8.54 5.12
N LEU A 373 -3.10 -8.94 5.44
CA LEU A 373 -2.82 -10.31 5.89
C LEU A 373 -3.45 -10.63 7.26
N LEU A 374 -3.75 -9.64 8.10
CA LEU A 374 -4.41 -9.85 9.38
C LEU A 374 -5.88 -10.28 9.20
N ALA A 375 -6.57 -9.74 8.19
CA ALA A 375 -7.92 -10.19 7.83
C ALA A 375 -7.95 -11.70 7.53
N LEU A 376 -6.94 -12.18 6.79
CA LEU A 376 -6.79 -13.60 6.47
C LEU A 376 -6.52 -14.43 7.74
N ASP A 377 -5.70 -13.94 8.67
CA ASP A 377 -5.46 -14.62 9.95
C ASP A 377 -6.73 -14.73 10.80
N GLU A 378 -7.52 -13.66 10.89
CA GLU A 378 -8.80 -13.65 11.62
C GLU A 378 -9.82 -14.62 11.00
N ILE A 379 -9.98 -14.59 9.68
CA ILE A 379 -10.87 -15.51 8.95
C ILE A 379 -10.42 -16.95 9.13
N ALA A 380 -9.12 -17.23 9.02
CA ALA A 380 -8.61 -18.57 9.25
C ALA A 380 -8.92 -19.06 10.66
N GLN A 381 -8.71 -18.22 11.68
CA GLN A 381 -9.00 -18.55 13.06
C GLN A 381 -10.50 -18.80 13.27
N GLN A 382 -11.36 -17.93 12.73
CA GLN A 382 -12.82 -18.02 12.84
C GLN A 382 -13.35 -19.34 12.24
N HIS A 383 -12.80 -19.77 11.12
CA HIS A 383 -13.24 -20.97 10.40
C HIS A 383 -12.43 -22.23 10.74
N GLY A 384 -11.46 -22.14 11.67
CA GLY A 384 -10.61 -23.27 12.08
C GLY A 384 -9.73 -23.80 10.94
N LEU A 385 -9.31 -22.93 10.03
CA LEU A 385 -8.44 -23.24 8.91
C LEU A 385 -6.98 -23.28 9.37
N SER A 386 -6.16 -24.07 8.67
CA SER A 386 -4.77 -24.33 9.08
C SER A 386 -3.75 -23.35 8.51
N TRP A 387 -4.19 -22.41 7.67
CA TRP A 387 -3.34 -21.42 7.02
C TRP A 387 -3.41 -20.08 7.76
N THR A 388 -2.37 -19.28 7.61
CA THR A 388 -2.27 -17.87 7.98
C THR A 388 -2.15 -17.01 6.72
N GLY A 389 -2.35 -15.70 6.82
CA GLY A 389 -2.08 -14.75 5.75
C GLY A 389 -0.64 -14.87 5.22
N GLU A 390 0.34 -14.98 6.11
CA GLU A 390 1.75 -15.22 5.70
C GLU A 390 1.91 -16.53 4.93
N SER A 391 1.25 -17.62 5.35
CA SER A 391 1.36 -18.90 4.63
C SER A 391 0.69 -18.84 3.25
N LEU A 392 -0.42 -18.12 3.09
CA LEU A 392 -1.06 -17.92 1.79
C LEU A 392 -0.20 -17.04 0.88
N TRP A 393 0.47 -16.04 1.42
CA TRP A 393 1.45 -15.25 0.67
C TRP A 393 2.63 -16.10 0.20
N LEU A 394 3.17 -16.99 1.05
CA LEU A 394 4.23 -17.92 0.65
C LEU A 394 3.78 -18.92 -0.43
N ASP A 395 2.57 -19.47 -0.30
CA ASP A 395 1.98 -20.35 -1.31
C ASP A 395 1.74 -19.60 -2.63
N TRP A 396 1.36 -18.33 -2.56
CA TRP A 396 1.24 -17.47 -3.74
C TRP A 396 2.59 -17.27 -4.44
N LEU A 397 3.67 -16.98 -3.71
CA LEU A 397 5.01 -16.86 -4.32
C LEU A 397 5.45 -18.15 -5.04
N LEU A 398 5.10 -19.32 -4.50
CA LEU A 398 5.32 -20.62 -5.15
C LEU A 398 4.45 -20.75 -6.41
N THR A 399 3.20 -20.30 -6.35
CA THR A 399 2.26 -20.27 -7.49
C THR A 399 2.82 -19.48 -8.67
N LEU A 400 3.47 -18.34 -8.44
CA LEU A 400 4.06 -17.52 -9.51
C LEU A 400 5.13 -18.28 -10.32
N ALA A 401 5.84 -19.20 -9.68
CA ALA A 401 6.83 -20.06 -10.32
C ALA A 401 6.24 -21.33 -10.94
N LEU A 402 5.11 -21.82 -10.43
CA LEU A 402 4.60 -23.17 -10.71
C LEU A 402 3.33 -23.22 -11.56
N GLN A 403 2.58 -22.13 -11.71
CA GLN A 403 1.25 -22.16 -12.33
C GLN A 403 1.20 -22.73 -13.76
N ASN A 404 2.31 -22.64 -14.51
CA ASN A 404 2.41 -23.12 -15.89
C ASN A 404 2.91 -24.58 -15.98
N GLU A 405 3.13 -25.24 -14.85
CA GLU A 405 3.56 -26.64 -14.81
C GLU A 405 2.40 -27.59 -15.12
N THR A 406 2.68 -28.65 -15.88
CA THR A 406 1.65 -29.60 -16.33
C THR A 406 1.11 -30.51 -15.23
N ALA A 407 1.84 -30.65 -14.13
CA ALA A 407 1.50 -31.53 -13.00
C ALA A 407 1.70 -30.80 -11.66
N VAL A 408 1.00 -29.69 -11.49
CA VAL A 408 1.02 -28.88 -10.27
C VAL A 408 -0.16 -29.21 -9.35
N PHE A 409 0.03 -29.08 -8.03
CA PHE A 409 -1.06 -29.20 -7.07
C PHE A 409 -2.08 -28.06 -7.26
N PRO A 410 -3.39 -28.28 -7.00
CA PRO A 410 -4.43 -27.27 -7.21
C PRO A 410 -4.16 -25.94 -6.48
N GLU A 411 -3.54 -25.98 -5.31
CA GLU A 411 -3.19 -24.79 -4.53
C GLU A 411 -2.12 -23.89 -5.17
N TYR A 412 -1.38 -24.36 -6.18
CA TYR A 412 -0.38 -23.56 -6.90
C TYR A 412 -0.76 -23.30 -8.36
N HIS A 413 -2.05 -23.27 -8.66
CA HIS A 413 -2.60 -23.01 -9.99
C HIS A 413 -3.66 -21.91 -9.92
N ILE A 414 -3.65 -21.02 -10.91
CA ILE A 414 -4.69 -20.00 -11.09
C ILE A 414 -5.47 -20.36 -12.35
N PRO A 415 -6.74 -20.83 -12.24
CA PRO A 415 -7.49 -21.26 -13.40
C PRO A 415 -7.99 -20.10 -14.27
N ASP A 416 -8.26 -20.43 -15.53
CA ASP A 416 -8.94 -19.56 -16.50
C ASP A 416 -8.19 -18.27 -16.86
N ILE A 417 -6.87 -18.25 -16.66
CA ILE A 417 -5.97 -17.16 -17.02
C ILE A 417 -4.73 -17.68 -17.74
N THR A 418 -4.15 -16.87 -18.62
CA THR A 418 -2.84 -17.13 -19.24
C THR A 418 -1.84 -16.10 -18.71
N LEU A 419 -0.88 -16.57 -17.93
CA LEU A 419 0.15 -15.74 -17.30
C LEU A 419 1.54 -16.26 -17.67
N ASN A 420 2.51 -15.35 -17.73
CA ASN A 420 3.91 -15.74 -17.83
C ASN A 420 4.36 -16.42 -16.53
N THR A 421 5.38 -17.27 -16.62
CA THR A 421 6.11 -17.68 -15.42
C THR A 421 6.89 -16.48 -14.89
N VAL A 422 6.97 -16.34 -13.57
CA VAL A 422 7.76 -15.29 -12.91
C VAL A 422 9.21 -15.26 -13.42
N ALA A 423 9.77 -14.07 -13.55
CA ALA A 423 11.16 -13.88 -13.95
C ALA A 423 12.12 -14.48 -12.91
N MET A 424 13.17 -15.14 -13.40
CA MET A 424 14.17 -15.80 -12.58
C MET A 424 15.57 -15.45 -13.07
N THR A 425 16.53 -15.43 -12.15
CA THR A 425 17.95 -15.38 -12.45
C THR A 425 18.42 -16.78 -12.86
N ASN A 426 18.81 -16.93 -14.14
CA ASN A 426 19.29 -18.21 -14.66
C ASN A 426 20.78 -18.41 -14.36
N ILE A 427 21.13 -19.40 -13.55
CA ILE A 427 22.51 -19.75 -13.23
C ILE A 427 23.04 -20.75 -14.26
N THR A 428 23.86 -20.27 -15.18
CA THR A 428 24.40 -21.10 -16.28
C THR A 428 25.82 -21.61 -16.03
N SER A 429 26.49 -21.16 -14.97
CA SER A 429 27.87 -21.53 -14.67
C SER A 429 28.15 -21.50 -13.17
N LEU A 430 29.00 -22.42 -12.71
CA LEU A 430 29.47 -22.50 -11.33
C LEU A 430 31.00 -22.31 -11.25
N PRO A 431 31.52 -21.70 -10.18
CA PRO A 431 30.78 -21.14 -9.06
C PRO A 431 30.03 -19.85 -9.43
N ALA A 432 28.93 -19.57 -8.72
CA ALA A 432 28.21 -18.30 -8.79
C ALA A 432 28.09 -17.72 -7.38
N VAL A 433 28.22 -16.39 -7.26
CA VAL A 433 28.13 -15.67 -5.99
C VAL A 433 27.24 -14.46 -6.19
N TYR A 434 26.28 -14.28 -5.29
CA TYR A 434 25.39 -13.14 -5.20
C TYR A 434 25.52 -12.54 -3.81
N ASP A 435 25.69 -11.22 -3.77
CA ASP A 435 25.68 -10.37 -2.58
C ASP A 435 24.71 -9.26 -2.94
N THR A 436 23.47 -9.41 -2.48
CA THR A 436 22.30 -8.67 -2.99
C THR A 436 21.24 -8.53 -1.92
N THR A 437 20.14 -7.89 -2.27
CA THR A 437 18.99 -7.72 -1.40
C THR A 437 17.73 -8.28 -2.03
N VAL A 438 16.73 -8.55 -1.18
CA VAL A 438 15.33 -8.78 -1.56
C VAL A 438 14.45 -7.89 -0.69
N SER A 439 13.41 -7.28 -1.25
CA SER A 439 12.44 -6.47 -0.52
C SER A 439 11.64 -7.34 0.47
N GLN A 440 11.18 -6.75 1.57
CA GLN A 440 10.31 -7.49 2.51
C GLN A 440 9.01 -7.86 1.80
N TYR A 441 8.41 -9.00 2.15
CA TYR A 441 7.18 -9.49 1.50
C TYR A 441 7.28 -9.57 -0.04
N ALA A 442 8.48 -9.81 -0.57
CA ALA A 442 8.77 -10.07 -1.97
C ALA A 442 9.69 -11.31 -2.12
N ALA A 443 10.06 -11.66 -3.34
CA ALA A 443 10.92 -12.83 -3.57
C ALA A 443 11.88 -12.70 -4.74
N ASP A 444 13.08 -13.24 -4.54
CA ASP A 444 14.04 -13.55 -5.59
C ASP A 444 13.91 -15.02 -6.03
N TYR A 445 14.03 -15.23 -7.34
CA TYR A 445 13.96 -16.56 -7.95
C TYR A 445 15.23 -16.87 -8.72
N TYR A 446 15.82 -18.03 -8.45
CA TYR A 446 17.02 -18.52 -9.11
C TYR A 446 16.74 -19.86 -9.79
N GLN A 447 16.90 -19.94 -11.10
CA GLN A 447 16.93 -21.21 -11.79
C GLN A 447 18.34 -21.79 -11.69
N LEU A 448 18.49 -22.88 -10.92
CA LEU A 448 19.76 -23.57 -10.71
C LEU A 448 20.21 -24.29 -12.00
N PRO A 449 21.51 -24.63 -12.17
CA PRO A 449 21.97 -25.37 -13.34
C PRO A 449 21.53 -26.83 -13.30
N ASP A 450 21.54 -27.52 -14.44
CA ASP A 450 21.26 -28.96 -14.57
C ASP A 450 22.48 -29.83 -14.16
N GLN A 451 22.97 -29.62 -12.94
CA GLN A 451 24.02 -30.41 -12.30
C GLN A 451 23.95 -30.29 -10.78
N THR A 452 24.53 -31.25 -10.05
CA THR A 452 24.71 -31.13 -8.60
C THR A 452 25.32 -29.77 -8.25
N VAL A 453 24.73 -29.12 -7.25
CA VAL A 453 25.13 -27.81 -6.76
C VAL A 453 25.08 -27.80 -5.24
N THR A 454 26.13 -27.30 -4.62
CA THR A 454 26.13 -26.97 -3.19
C THR A 454 25.76 -25.49 -3.04
N LEU A 455 24.64 -25.27 -2.38
CA LEU A 455 24.15 -23.97 -1.91
C LEU A 455 24.80 -23.64 -0.58
N ARG A 456 25.40 -22.45 -0.47
CA ARG A 456 25.69 -21.79 0.79
C ARG A 456 24.95 -20.45 0.83
N TRP A 457 24.15 -20.23 1.85
CA TRP A 457 23.36 -19.02 2.01
C TRP A 457 23.58 -18.40 3.37
N LEU A 458 23.58 -17.07 3.45
CA LEU A 458 23.66 -16.30 4.69
C LEU A 458 22.86 -15.01 4.54
N GLY A 459 21.82 -14.82 5.33
CA GLY A 459 21.04 -13.58 5.39
C GLY A 459 21.21 -12.85 6.72
N ASP A 460 21.03 -11.53 6.68
CA ASP A 460 21.11 -10.67 7.87
C ASP A 460 20.01 -11.02 8.89
N GLU A 461 20.30 -10.86 10.19
CA GLU A 461 19.38 -11.12 11.31
C GLU A 461 18.31 -10.06 11.51
N ARG A 462 18.60 -8.85 11.06
CA ARG A 462 17.82 -7.66 11.36
C ARG A 462 17.84 -6.69 10.20
N VAL A 463 16.79 -5.90 10.11
CA VAL A 463 16.62 -4.86 9.10
C VAL A 463 16.32 -3.53 9.80
N SER A 464 16.73 -2.41 9.19
CA SER A 464 16.44 -1.08 9.72
C SER A 464 14.94 -0.78 9.60
N LEU A 465 14.36 -0.12 10.61
CA LEU A 465 12.97 0.35 10.53
C LEU A 465 12.85 1.60 9.63
N LEU A 466 13.68 2.62 9.85
CA LEU A 466 13.57 3.95 9.20
C LEU A 466 14.77 4.32 8.31
N ALA A 467 15.56 3.33 7.85
CA ALA A 467 16.89 3.48 7.22
C ALA A 467 18.00 4.17 8.04
N VAL A 468 17.66 5.21 8.79
CA VAL A 468 18.55 6.06 9.60
C VAL A 468 18.23 5.85 11.08
N PRO A 469 19.18 5.34 11.88
CA PRO A 469 18.98 5.20 13.32
C PRO A 469 18.86 6.59 13.99
N PRO A 470 18.26 6.69 15.19
CA PRO A 470 18.27 7.92 15.97
C PRO A 470 19.71 8.36 16.29
N GLU A 471 19.90 9.65 16.55
CA GLU A 471 21.25 10.21 16.81
C GLU A 471 21.91 9.60 18.04
N ASP A 472 21.11 9.36 19.09
CA ASP A 472 21.50 8.75 20.35
C ASP A 472 20.49 7.67 20.75
N GLY A 473 20.85 6.79 21.69
CA GLY A 473 19.94 5.77 22.21
C GLY A 473 19.77 4.53 21.31
N GLY A 474 18.90 3.64 21.76
CA GLY A 474 18.50 2.42 21.07
C GLY A 474 16.99 2.26 20.94
N TRP A 475 16.19 3.27 21.34
CA TRP A 475 14.73 3.27 21.29
C TRP A 475 14.19 4.65 20.93
N PHE A 476 13.05 4.70 20.25
CA PHE A 476 12.31 5.93 19.97
C PHE A 476 10.81 5.66 19.89
N TRP A 477 10.00 6.71 19.91
CA TRP A 477 8.55 6.61 19.68
C TRP A 477 8.24 6.66 18.19
N TYR A 478 7.58 5.63 17.68
CA TYR A 478 7.19 5.48 16.28
C TYR A 478 5.68 5.50 16.12
N ALA A 479 5.17 6.36 15.24
CA ALA A 479 3.78 6.30 14.79
C ALA A 479 3.66 5.15 13.79
N GLN A 480 2.86 4.13 14.13
CA GLN A 480 2.69 2.97 13.26
C GLN A 480 2.17 3.39 11.88
N ARG A 481 2.78 2.82 10.85
CA ARG A 481 2.44 3.07 9.45
C ARG A 481 1.15 2.32 9.09
N ALA A 482 0.14 3.06 8.68
CA ALA A 482 -1.11 2.52 8.13
C ALA A 482 -1.82 3.57 7.28
N ASN A 483 -2.69 3.09 6.40
CA ASN A 483 -3.61 3.93 5.64
C ASN A 483 -4.77 4.38 6.53
N TYR A 484 -5.36 5.51 6.18
CA TYR A 484 -6.52 6.14 6.79
C TYR A 484 -6.48 6.10 8.32
N SER A 485 -5.34 6.47 8.89
CA SER A 485 -5.03 6.28 10.30
C SER A 485 -4.79 7.61 11.02
N ASN A 486 -4.90 7.59 12.34
CA ASN A 486 -4.58 8.70 13.22
C ASN A 486 -3.85 8.24 14.50
N PRO A 487 -2.56 7.82 14.41
CA PRO A 487 -1.71 7.63 15.58
C PRO A 487 -1.56 8.89 16.45
N ARG A 488 -1.67 8.73 17.77
CA ARG A 488 -1.56 9.81 18.76
C ARG A 488 -0.68 9.40 19.95
N LEU A 489 0.17 10.32 20.39
CA LEU A 489 0.95 10.22 21.62
C LEU A 489 0.65 11.44 22.50
N THR A 490 -0.16 11.26 23.54
CA THR A 490 -0.70 12.36 24.36
C THR A 490 -0.21 12.30 25.82
N ARG A 491 0.13 13.44 26.43
CA ARG A 491 0.55 13.55 27.84
C ARG A 491 -0.01 14.78 28.53
N LEU A 492 -0.40 14.62 29.80
CA LEU A 492 -0.67 15.75 30.70
C LEU A 492 0.65 16.38 31.20
N VAL A 493 0.78 17.69 31.02
CA VAL A 493 1.94 18.49 31.44
C VAL A 493 1.48 19.57 32.41
N ASP A 494 2.08 19.62 33.60
CA ASP A 494 1.80 20.64 34.61
C ASP A 494 2.78 21.81 34.49
N LEU A 495 2.32 22.94 33.97
CA LEU A 495 3.10 24.18 33.83
C LEU A 495 2.76 25.22 34.90
N ARG A 496 2.00 24.87 35.96
CA ARG A 496 1.59 25.83 37.01
C ARG A 496 2.78 26.39 37.80
N GLY A 497 3.86 25.64 37.89
CA GLY A 497 5.03 25.97 38.70
C GLY A 497 6.07 26.86 38.02
N VAL A 498 5.90 27.20 36.74
CA VAL A 498 6.90 27.89 35.92
C VAL A 498 6.34 29.14 35.26
N THR A 499 7.21 30.07 34.87
CA THR A 499 6.83 31.33 34.17
C THR A 499 7.28 31.35 32.71
N GLN A 500 8.02 30.33 32.29
CA GLN A 500 8.49 30.07 30.93
C GLN A 500 8.62 28.55 30.79
N ALA A 501 8.38 28.03 29.60
CA ALA A 501 8.50 26.60 29.31
C ALA A 501 8.85 26.40 27.83
N THR A 502 9.74 25.46 27.54
CA THR A 502 10.13 25.11 26.17
C THR A 502 9.99 23.61 25.97
N LEU A 503 9.30 23.20 24.91
CA LEU A 503 9.32 21.80 24.45
C LEU A 503 10.51 21.61 23.52
N GLN A 504 11.31 20.57 23.76
CA GLN A 504 12.40 20.10 22.90
C GLN A 504 12.14 18.65 22.54
N TYR A 505 12.45 18.26 21.31
CA TYR A 505 12.33 16.88 20.84
C TYR A 505 13.13 16.71 19.55
N ASP A 506 13.53 15.47 19.27
CA ASP A 506 14.01 15.05 17.95
C ASP A 506 12.86 14.46 17.15
N VAL A 507 12.89 14.67 15.84
CA VAL A 507 11.83 14.21 14.93
C VAL A 507 12.41 13.61 13.66
N TYR A 508 11.77 12.55 13.18
CA TYR A 508 11.98 11.93 11.87
C TYR A 508 10.70 12.02 11.05
N VAL A 509 10.83 12.39 9.78
CA VAL A 509 9.70 12.52 8.85
C VAL A 509 10.06 11.95 7.48
N ASP A 510 9.32 10.93 7.06
CA ASP A 510 9.23 10.47 5.67
C ASP A 510 7.78 10.07 5.42
N ILE A 511 6.96 11.04 5.00
CA ILE A 511 5.50 10.89 4.82
C ILE A 511 5.06 11.56 3.51
N GLU A 512 3.86 11.25 3.01
CA GLU A 512 3.43 11.77 1.72
C GLU A 512 3.26 13.30 1.75
N ARG A 513 3.76 13.99 0.72
CA ARG A 513 3.74 15.45 0.69
C ARG A 513 2.36 15.97 0.30
N GLY A 514 1.72 16.71 1.19
CA GLY A 514 0.46 17.40 0.92
C GLY A 514 -0.80 16.52 1.09
N TYR A 515 -0.61 15.26 1.46
CA TYR A 515 -1.68 14.29 1.74
C TYR A 515 -1.61 13.84 3.20
N ASP A 516 -0.44 13.36 3.61
CA ASP A 516 -0.12 13.01 4.99
C ASP A 516 0.43 14.20 5.78
N PHE A 517 0.03 14.27 7.06
CA PHE A 517 0.46 15.34 7.95
C PHE A 517 0.72 14.85 9.37
N ALA A 518 1.82 15.31 9.98
CA ALA A 518 2.05 15.16 11.41
C ALA A 518 2.07 16.52 12.14
N TYR A 519 1.59 16.52 13.38
CA TYR A 519 1.34 17.71 14.17
C TYR A 519 1.89 17.57 15.58
N VAL A 520 2.26 18.72 16.16
CA VAL A 520 2.43 18.87 17.61
C VAL A 520 1.36 19.85 18.08
N SER A 521 0.54 19.45 19.04
CA SER A 521 -0.65 20.21 19.43
C SER A 521 -0.81 20.25 20.94
N VAL A 522 -1.54 21.27 21.42
CA VAL A 522 -1.87 21.45 22.82
C VAL A 522 -3.37 21.63 23.04
N SER A 523 -3.88 21.07 24.13
CA SER A 523 -5.25 21.31 24.60
C SER A 523 -5.24 21.85 26.03
N THR A 524 -6.09 22.84 26.28
CA THR A 524 -6.32 23.46 27.60
C THR A 524 -7.71 23.16 28.16
N ASP A 525 -8.48 22.29 27.49
CA ASP A 525 -9.88 21.98 27.81
C ASP A 525 -10.16 20.48 27.91
N ASN A 526 -9.17 19.72 28.37
CA ASN A 526 -9.19 18.27 28.52
C ASN A 526 -9.40 17.52 27.19
N GLY A 527 -8.78 18.01 26.11
CA GLY A 527 -8.72 17.32 24.82
C GLY A 527 -9.95 17.53 23.95
N ARG A 528 -10.84 18.47 24.29
CA ARG A 528 -12.02 18.79 23.47
C ARG A 528 -11.64 19.57 22.24
N THR A 529 -10.74 20.53 22.38
CA THR A 529 -10.16 21.30 21.28
C THR A 529 -8.64 21.30 21.36
N TRP A 530 -8.00 21.42 20.19
CA TRP A 530 -6.56 21.34 20.02
C TRP A 530 -6.06 22.53 19.21
N HIS A 531 -4.94 23.09 19.67
CA HIS A 531 -4.23 24.17 19.00
C HIS A 531 -2.87 23.66 18.53
N GLY A 532 -2.61 23.79 17.22
CA GLY A 532 -1.32 23.45 16.64
C GLY A 532 -0.21 24.34 17.20
N LEU A 533 0.88 23.71 17.60
CA LEU A 533 2.12 24.36 18.00
C LEU A 533 3.05 24.49 16.79
N GLU A 534 3.96 25.44 16.84
CA GLU A 534 4.81 25.78 15.70
C GLU A 534 6.29 25.57 16.03
N ALA A 535 6.96 24.72 15.25
CA ALA A 535 8.40 24.55 15.26
C ALA A 535 9.04 25.14 13.98
N ASN A 536 10.35 25.37 14.01
CA ASN A 536 11.06 26.00 12.90
C ASN A 536 11.15 25.08 11.67
N GLY A 537 11.40 23.78 11.87
CA GLY A 537 11.55 22.82 10.77
C GLY A 537 10.24 22.31 10.16
N MET A 538 9.08 22.70 10.71
CA MET A 538 7.78 22.40 10.12
C MET A 538 7.56 23.08 8.75
N GLN A 539 6.70 22.49 7.93
CA GLN A 539 6.17 22.99 6.67
C GLN A 539 4.91 23.86 6.90
N GLY A 540 4.21 24.26 5.84
CA GLY A 540 2.92 24.96 5.91
C GLY A 540 2.99 26.48 5.72
N LEU A 541 4.16 27.01 5.34
CA LEU A 541 4.28 28.40 4.87
C LEU A 541 4.20 28.51 3.33
N ASP A 542 4.46 27.41 2.62
CA ASP A 542 4.30 27.32 1.17
C ASP A 542 2.95 26.67 0.86
N GLU A 543 2.25 27.19 -0.16
CA GLU A 543 1.00 26.62 -0.65
C GLU A 543 1.22 25.20 -1.19
N ALA A 544 2.40 24.93 -1.75
CA ALA A 544 2.80 23.61 -2.22
C ALA A 544 2.95 22.56 -1.10
N ASP A 545 2.96 22.95 0.17
CA ASP A 545 2.98 22.00 1.29
C ASP A 545 1.57 21.47 1.64
N ASN A 546 0.51 22.17 1.22
CA ASN A 546 -0.88 21.79 1.47
C ASN A 546 -1.80 22.38 0.38
N PRO A 547 -1.65 21.93 -0.88
CA PRO A 547 -2.36 22.50 -2.03
C PRO A 547 -3.88 22.29 -1.98
N ALA A 548 -4.35 21.22 -1.34
CA ALA A 548 -5.78 20.93 -1.16
C ALA A 548 -6.38 21.63 0.06
N HIS A 549 -5.57 22.31 0.88
CA HIS A 549 -5.97 22.91 2.15
C HIS A 549 -6.58 21.93 3.15
N THR A 550 -6.09 20.69 3.19
CA THR A 550 -6.59 19.60 4.05
C THR A 550 -5.90 19.55 5.41
N ALA A 551 -4.70 20.11 5.58
CA ALA A 551 -4.01 20.15 6.87
C ALA A 551 -4.85 20.82 7.99
N LEU A 552 -4.68 20.34 9.22
CA LEU A 552 -5.50 20.73 10.38
C LEU A 552 -4.98 21.97 11.12
N THR A 553 -3.71 22.32 10.92
CA THR A 553 -3.06 23.43 11.62
C THR A 553 -2.23 24.26 10.64
N ARG A 554 -1.74 25.41 11.09
CA ARG A 554 -0.94 26.33 10.24
C ARG A 554 0.45 25.77 9.92
N ARG A 555 1.02 24.95 10.80
CA ARG A 555 2.39 24.44 10.72
C ARG A 555 2.35 22.96 11.06
N PHE A 556 2.93 22.16 10.19
CA PHE A 556 2.82 20.70 10.24
C PHE A 556 4.06 20.09 9.59
N TYR A 557 4.30 18.81 9.81
CA TYR A 557 5.27 18.04 9.05
C TYR A 557 4.59 17.39 7.85
N THR A 558 5.26 17.40 6.70
CA THR A 558 4.84 16.68 5.49
C THR A 558 6.06 16.48 4.57
N GLY A 559 6.01 15.46 3.71
CA GLY A 559 7.05 15.15 2.74
C GLY A 559 8.22 14.31 3.27
N ARG A 560 9.17 14.05 2.36
CA ARG A 560 10.24 13.07 2.51
C ARG A 560 11.56 13.72 2.94
N HIS A 561 11.87 13.70 4.24
CA HIS A 561 13.12 14.27 4.78
C HIS A 561 14.16 13.20 5.11
N GLN A 562 13.72 12.01 5.52
CA GLN A 562 14.53 10.80 5.72
C GLN A 562 15.75 11.01 6.63
N ARG A 563 15.57 11.79 7.70
CA ARG A 563 16.61 12.11 8.68
C ARG A 563 15.99 12.55 10.00
N TRP A 564 16.79 12.46 11.06
CA TRP A 564 16.48 13.06 12.36
C TRP A 564 16.92 14.53 12.42
N TRP A 565 16.20 15.34 13.19
CA TRP A 565 16.63 16.67 13.62
C TRP A 565 15.93 17.12 14.89
N THR A 566 16.55 18.04 15.62
CA THR A 566 15.98 18.63 16.84
C THR A 566 15.11 19.84 16.56
N GLU A 567 14.01 19.95 17.30
CA GLU A 567 13.05 21.05 17.28
C GLU A 567 12.88 21.67 18.66
N GLN A 568 12.41 22.93 18.65
CA GLN A 568 12.05 23.65 19.87
C GLN A 568 10.76 24.43 19.65
N ILE A 569 9.86 24.36 20.63
CA ILE A 569 8.58 25.07 20.63
C ILE A 569 8.43 25.83 21.94
N ASP A 570 8.06 27.11 21.85
CA ASP A 570 7.75 27.94 23.02
C ASP A 570 6.38 27.54 23.62
N LEU A 571 6.39 27.04 24.85
CA LEU A 571 5.20 26.74 25.64
C LEU A 571 4.86 27.84 26.65
N THR A 572 5.62 28.94 26.68
CA THR A 572 5.38 30.09 27.57
C THR A 572 3.94 30.62 27.53
N PRO A 573 3.22 30.66 26.39
CA PRO A 573 1.81 31.07 26.36
C PRO A 573 0.87 30.21 27.23
N TYR A 574 1.28 29.00 27.62
CA TYR A 574 0.47 28.03 28.34
C TYR A 574 0.89 27.83 29.81
N VAL A 575 1.83 28.62 30.33
CA VAL A 575 2.28 28.50 31.73
C VAL A 575 1.20 28.94 32.72
N GLY A 576 1.30 28.48 33.97
CA GLY A 576 0.32 28.78 35.01
C GLY A 576 -0.90 27.85 35.04
N GLN A 577 -0.95 26.82 34.19
CA GLN A 577 -2.02 25.83 34.09
C GLN A 577 -1.49 24.43 33.72
N GLU A 578 -2.38 23.44 33.71
CA GLU A 578 -2.12 22.11 33.13
C GLU A 578 -2.54 22.11 31.66
N ILE A 579 -1.81 21.40 30.81
CA ILE A 579 -2.11 21.21 29.39
C ILE A 579 -2.02 19.74 29.00
N LEU A 580 -2.73 19.34 27.95
CA LEU A 580 -2.40 18.12 27.23
C LEU A 580 -1.50 18.47 26.05
N LEU A 581 -0.34 17.83 25.95
CA LEU A 581 0.55 17.86 24.79
C LEU A 581 0.30 16.61 23.94
N ARG A 582 0.24 16.75 22.61
CA ARG A 582 0.04 15.65 21.68
C ARG A 582 0.99 15.73 20.48
N PHE A 583 1.58 14.58 20.14
CA PHE A 583 2.09 14.30 18.80
C PHE A 583 1.02 13.48 18.05
N GLU A 584 0.70 13.87 16.83
CA GLU A 584 -0.41 13.28 16.05
C GLU A 584 0.04 13.10 14.60
N TYR A 585 -0.20 11.94 14.02
CA TYR A 585 0.07 11.64 12.61
C TYR A 585 -1.25 11.27 11.95
N VAL A 586 -1.61 11.89 10.82
CA VAL A 586 -2.87 11.65 10.11
C VAL A 586 -2.54 11.29 8.67
N THR A 587 -2.98 10.11 8.24
CA THR A 587 -2.78 9.61 6.87
C THR A 587 -4.06 9.66 6.04
N ASP A 588 -3.91 9.67 4.71
CA ASP A 588 -5.00 9.48 3.76
C ASP A 588 -5.16 8.00 3.35
N LEU A 589 -5.89 7.70 2.27
CA LEU A 589 -6.40 6.35 1.99
C LEU A 589 -5.37 5.36 1.44
N VAL A 590 -4.26 5.81 0.88
CA VAL A 590 -3.32 4.96 0.12
C VAL A 590 -1.92 5.55 0.19
N LEU A 591 -0.90 4.72 -0.03
CA LEU A 591 0.51 5.12 -0.11
C LEU A 591 1.07 5.63 1.23
N THR A 592 1.99 4.87 1.80
CA THR A 592 2.75 5.29 2.98
C THR A 592 4.25 5.09 2.78
N TYR A 593 5.05 6.01 3.33
CA TYR A 593 6.51 5.91 3.39
C TYR A 593 6.98 5.47 4.79
N ASP A 594 8.26 5.64 5.16
CA ASP A 594 8.79 5.13 6.43
C ASP A 594 8.05 5.66 7.67
N GLY A 595 7.37 6.81 7.59
CA GLY A 595 6.44 7.31 8.60
C GLY A 595 6.97 8.47 9.45
N PHE A 596 6.45 8.56 10.67
CA PHE A 596 6.73 9.64 11.62
C PHE A 596 7.25 9.08 12.95
N ALA A 597 8.34 9.63 13.47
CA ALA A 597 8.89 9.24 14.76
C ALA A 597 9.41 10.44 15.55
N VAL A 598 9.41 10.30 16.87
CA VAL A 598 9.91 11.32 17.81
C VAL A 598 10.75 10.69 18.90
N ASP A 599 11.71 11.46 19.39
CA ASP A 599 12.63 11.03 20.45
C ASP A 599 13.07 12.23 21.31
N ASN A 600 13.78 11.97 22.42
CA ASN A 600 14.38 12.98 23.30
C ASN A 600 13.42 14.10 23.71
N ILE A 601 12.17 13.75 24.05
CA ILE A 601 11.10 14.71 24.38
C ILE A 601 11.38 15.31 25.76
N ALA A 602 11.66 16.61 25.82
CA ALA A 602 12.04 17.32 27.03
C ALA A 602 11.23 18.60 27.26
N ILE A 603 10.94 18.89 28.53
CA ILE A 603 10.52 20.22 29.00
C ILE A 603 11.42 20.58 30.20
N PRO A 604 12.60 21.19 29.94
CA PRO A 604 13.63 21.38 30.96
C PRO A 604 13.16 22.18 32.18
N GLU A 605 12.28 23.16 31.99
CA GLU A 605 11.82 24.05 33.07
C GLU A 605 11.00 23.33 34.15
N ILE A 606 10.41 22.18 33.83
CA ILE A 606 9.72 21.31 34.79
C ILE A 606 10.49 20.01 35.08
N GLY A 607 11.69 19.85 34.50
CA GLY A 607 12.53 18.67 34.65
C GLY A 607 11.95 17.41 33.99
N PHE A 608 11.14 17.55 32.93
CA PHE A 608 10.61 16.42 32.17
C PHE A 608 11.59 16.03 31.05
N TYR A 609 11.81 14.72 30.90
CA TYR A 609 12.60 14.12 29.84
C TYR A 609 12.13 12.67 29.58
N ASP A 610 12.01 12.30 28.30
CA ASP A 610 11.73 10.96 27.81
C ASP A 610 12.55 10.69 26.54
N ASP A 611 13.48 9.74 26.62
CA ASP A 611 14.33 9.23 25.54
C ASP A 611 13.86 7.87 25.01
N ALA A 612 12.63 7.45 25.34
CA ALA A 612 12.02 6.16 25.00
C ALA A 612 12.75 4.88 25.49
N GLU A 613 13.99 4.98 25.98
CA GLU A 613 14.81 3.87 26.48
C GLU A 613 14.12 3.09 27.60
N THR A 614 13.32 3.79 28.40
CA THR A 614 12.50 3.20 29.46
C THR A 614 11.08 3.76 29.42
N ALA A 615 10.13 2.98 29.94
CA ALA A 615 8.74 3.43 29.95
C ALA A 615 8.57 4.59 30.95
N VAL A 616 8.34 5.79 30.45
CA VAL A 616 7.99 6.95 31.27
C VAL A 616 6.47 7.00 31.49
N ALA A 617 6.03 6.97 32.75
CA ALA A 617 4.61 7.00 33.08
C ALA A 617 3.95 8.33 32.66
N GLY A 618 2.70 8.26 32.16
CA GLY A 618 1.86 9.41 31.85
C GLY A 618 1.63 9.68 30.36
N TRP A 619 2.29 8.93 29.46
CA TRP A 619 1.92 8.88 28.05
C TRP A 619 0.67 8.02 27.83
N GLN A 620 -0.21 8.50 26.95
CA GLN A 620 -1.30 7.76 26.34
C GLN A 620 -0.92 7.58 24.88
N ALA A 621 -0.47 6.39 24.53
CA ALA A 621 -0.10 6.03 23.17
C ALA A 621 -1.26 5.28 22.51
N GLU A 622 -1.69 5.78 21.35
CA GLU A 622 -2.72 5.19 20.50
C GLU A 622 -2.11 5.06 19.11
N GLY A 623 -1.66 3.87 18.72
CA GLY A 623 -0.93 3.68 17.46
C GLY A 623 0.53 4.18 17.47
N PHE A 624 1.02 4.70 18.60
CA PHE A 624 2.45 4.90 18.82
C PHE A 624 3.04 3.74 19.62
N SER A 625 4.22 3.26 19.24
CA SER A 625 4.96 2.24 19.97
C SER A 625 6.40 2.70 20.23
N ARG A 626 7.00 2.26 21.33
CA ARG A 626 8.44 2.41 21.55
C ARG A 626 9.14 1.29 20.81
N VAL A 627 10.03 1.65 19.88
CA VAL A 627 10.64 0.69 18.96
C VAL A 627 12.15 0.87 18.92
N PRO A 628 12.90 -0.22 18.70
CA PRO A 628 14.32 -0.14 18.38
C PRO A 628 14.54 0.28 16.91
N PRO A 629 15.75 0.76 16.54
CA PRO A 629 16.05 1.13 15.15
C PRO A 629 16.12 -0.05 14.19
N TYR A 630 16.22 -1.27 14.71
CA TYR A 630 16.28 -2.49 13.91
C TYR A 630 15.22 -3.48 14.36
N LEU A 631 14.60 -4.17 13.41
CA LEU A 631 13.65 -5.23 13.65
C LEU A 631 14.25 -6.60 13.31
N PRO A 632 13.88 -7.68 14.03
CA PRO A 632 14.16 -9.03 13.57
C PRO A 632 13.62 -9.26 12.17
N GLN A 633 14.34 -10.08 11.41
CA GLN A 633 13.94 -10.50 10.08
C GLN A 633 13.77 -12.01 10.01
N THR A 634 12.73 -12.45 9.32
CA THR A 634 12.48 -13.86 9.02
C THR A 634 12.83 -14.13 7.56
N TRP A 635 13.48 -15.27 7.31
CA TRP A 635 13.86 -15.71 5.97
C TRP A 635 13.08 -16.95 5.55
N HIS A 636 12.60 -16.94 4.31
CA HIS A 636 11.80 -18.01 3.72
C HIS A 636 12.51 -18.54 2.48
N LEU A 637 13.20 -19.67 2.63
CA LEU A 637 13.85 -20.35 1.52
C LEU A 637 13.03 -21.57 1.10
N ARG A 638 12.76 -21.69 -0.20
CA ARG A 638 12.07 -22.85 -0.81
C ARG A 638 12.89 -23.35 -1.99
N LEU A 639 13.26 -24.61 -1.95
CA LEU A 639 13.84 -25.32 -3.08
C LEU A 639 12.75 -26.12 -3.77
N ILE A 640 12.52 -25.82 -5.05
CA ILE A 640 11.56 -26.51 -5.90
C ILE A 640 12.34 -27.45 -6.82
N THR A 641 12.19 -28.76 -6.61
CA THR A 641 12.74 -29.80 -7.49
C THR A 641 11.63 -30.42 -8.32
N PHE A 642 12.00 -31.22 -9.34
CA PHE A 642 11.02 -31.78 -10.28
C PHE A 642 11.21 -33.29 -10.49
N PRO A 643 11.17 -34.11 -9.43
CA PRO A 643 11.26 -35.55 -9.56
C PRO A 643 10.15 -36.09 -10.47
N GLN A 644 10.54 -36.80 -11.52
CA GLN A 644 9.61 -37.35 -12.53
C GLN A 644 8.75 -36.27 -13.21
N GLY A 645 9.20 -35.01 -13.22
CA GLY A 645 8.47 -33.88 -13.79
C GLY A 645 7.38 -33.29 -12.89
N ILE A 646 7.26 -33.74 -11.63
CA ILE A 646 6.29 -33.23 -10.66
C ILE A 646 7.01 -32.29 -9.68
N PRO A 647 6.51 -31.06 -9.43
CA PRO A 647 7.11 -30.17 -8.45
C PRO A 647 7.11 -30.77 -7.04
N ALA A 648 8.28 -30.74 -6.39
CA ALA A 648 8.45 -31.05 -4.98
C ALA A 648 9.08 -29.84 -4.28
N ILE A 649 8.40 -29.35 -3.24
CA ILE A 649 8.79 -28.13 -2.53
C ILE A 649 9.46 -28.53 -1.23
N ILE A 650 10.72 -28.12 -1.06
CA ILE A 650 11.56 -28.44 0.09
C ILE A 650 11.85 -27.13 0.83
N PRO A 651 11.32 -26.94 2.05
CA PRO A 651 11.72 -25.81 2.88
C PRO A 651 13.17 -25.98 3.33
N LEU A 652 13.96 -24.91 3.20
CA LEU A 652 15.31 -24.86 3.76
C LEU A 652 15.23 -24.03 5.03
N GLU A 653 15.32 -24.71 6.18
CA GLU A 653 15.26 -24.07 7.50
C GLU A 653 16.38 -23.03 7.64
N ALA A 654 16.00 -21.76 7.63
CA ALA A 654 16.90 -20.63 7.71
C ALA A 654 16.82 -20.00 9.10
N THR A 655 17.94 -20.00 9.81
CA THR A 655 18.11 -19.14 10.98
C THR A 655 18.96 -17.97 10.56
N ALA A 656 18.43 -16.77 10.69
CA ALA A 656 19.14 -15.56 10.30
C ALA A 656 20.49 -15.45 11.03
N GLY A 657 21.52 -14.92 10.36
CA GLY A 657 22.89 -14.83 10.89
C GLY A 657 23.67 -16.15 10.97
N LEU A 658 23.02 -17.30 10.74
CA LEU A 658 23.68 -18.59 10.64
C LEU A 658 23.76 -19.03 9.17
N PRO A 659 24.96 -19.41 8.68
CA PRO A 659 25.08 -19.87 7.31
C PRO A 659 24.37 -21.22 7.16
N ILE A 660 23.54 -21.33 6.13
CA ILE A 660 22.97 -22.60 5.67
C ILE A 660 23.90 -23.16 4.60
N GLN A 661 24.13 -24.47 4.66
CA GLN A 661 24.74 -25.21 3.56
C GLN A 661 23.83 -26.39 3.20
N HIS A 662 23.45 -26.50 1.93
CA HIS A 662 22.60 -27.56 1.42
C HIS A 662 23.11 -28.04 0.07
N THR A 663 23.23 -29.35 -0.13
CA THR A 663 23.63 -29.90 -1.43
C THR A 663 22.38 -30.38 -2.16
N VAL A 664 22.14 -29.79 -3.33
CA VAL A 664 21.05 -30.17 -4.23
C VAL A 664 21.60 -31.19 -5.22
N GLU A 665 21.16 -32.44 -5.07
CA GLU A 665 21.39 -33.46 -6.08
C GLU A 665 20.30 -33.37 -7.15
N ILE A 666 20.71 -33.31 -8.42
CA ILE A 666 19.78 -33.29 -9.57
C ILE A 666 19.89 -34.63 -10.26
N ALA A 667 18.78 -35.37 -10.34
CA ALA A 667 18.81 -36.66 -11.01
C ALA A 667 18.92 -36.47 -12.53
N PRO A 668 19.64 -37.34 -13.26
CA PRO A 668 19.77 -37.23 -14.70
C PRO A 668 18.41 -37.18 -15.43
N GLY A 669 18.16 -36.10 -16.16
CA GLY A 669 16.92 -35.88 -16.92
C GLY A 669 15.80 -35.20 -16.13
N GLU A 670 16.03 -34.83 -14.87
CA GLU A 670 15.17 -33.86 -14.19
C GLU A 670 15.44 -32.45 -14.74
N ARG A 671 14.40 -31.61 -14.76
CA ARG A 671 14.57 -30.21 -15.13
C ARG A 671 15.29 -29.45 -14.00
N PRO A 672 15.93 -28.30 -14.32
CA PRO A 672 16.69 -27.58 -13.32
C PRO A 672 15.81 -27.08 -12.16
N PRO A 673 16.23 -27.26 -10.89
CA PRO A 673 15.53 -26.77 -9.71
C PRO A 673 15.40 -25.25 -9.68
N ILE A 674 14.44 -24.76 -8.91
CA ILE A 674 14.26 -23.34 -8.64
C ILE A 674 14.51 -23.10 -7.15
N LEU A 675 15.34 -22.12 -6.81
CA LEU A 675 15.49 -21.61 -5.46
C LEU A 675 14.73 -20.29 -5.34
N LEU A 676 13.77 -20.24 -4.43
CA LEU A 676 13.04 -19.04 -4.03
C LEU A 676 13.62 -18.57 -2.69
N ILE A 677 13.95 -17.28 -2.61
CA ILE A 677 14.42 -16.60 -1.40
C ILE A 677 13.50 -15.41 -1.14
N ALA A 678 12.86 -15.38 0.02
CA ALA A 678 11.98 -14.28 0.44
C ALA A 678 12.29 -13.90 1.89
N ALA A 679 11.88 -12.69 2.29
CA ALA A 679 12.08 -12.16 3.64
C ALA A 679 10.81 -11.47 4.17
N THR A 680 10.60 -11.51 5.48
CA THR A 680 9.54 -10.75 6.16
C THR A 680 10.06 -10.04 7.42
N ALA A 681 9.65 -8.78 7.57
CA ALA A 681 9.79 -7.97 8.77
C ALA A 681 8.68 -6.90 8.77
N PRO A 682 7.99 -6.66 9.89
CA PRO A 682 6.83 -5.77 9.91
C PRO A 682 7.26 -4.30 9.75
N MET A 683 6.37 -3.48 9.20
CA MET A 683 6.44 -2.01 9.12
C MET A 683 7.60 -1.39 8.30
N THR A 684 8.69 -2.09 8.05
CA THR A 684 9.84 -1.57 7.30
C THR A 684 9.65 -1.62 5.78
N LEU A 685 10.17 -0.61 5.09
CA LEU A 685 10.32 -0.55 3.63
C LEU A 685 11.76 -0.83 3.17
N GLN A 686 12.64 -1.20 4.10
CA GLN A 686 14.05 -1.43 3.82
C GLN A 686 14.28 -2.88 3.36
N PRO A 687 15.08 -3.09 2.31
CA PRO A 687 15.28 -4.42 1.76
C PRO A 687 16.20 -5.26 2.66
N ALA A 688 15.99 -6.57 2.61
CA ALA A 688 16.73 -7.61 3.32
C ALA A 688 18.00 -8.00 2.55
N HIS A 689 19.18 -7.88 3.18
CA HIS A 689 20.44 -8.28 2.56
C HIS A 689 20.77 -9.77 2.78
N TYR A 690 21.25 -10.45 1.73
CA TYR A 690 21.78 -11.81 1.82
C TYR A 690 22.93 -12.09 0.85
N GLN A 691 23.70 -13.12 1.19
CA GLN A 691 24.72 -13.72 0.35
C GLN A 691 24.32 -15.14 -0.06
N LEU A 692 24.49 -15.45 -1.33
CA LEU A 692 24.24 -16.76 -1.92
C LEU A 692 25.48 -17.19 -2.72
N GLU A 693 26.06 -18.31 -2.34
CA GLU A 693 27.14 -18.97 -3.08
C GLU A 693 26.66 -20.32 -3.59
N LEU A 694 26.96 -20.60 -4.85
CA LEU A 694 26.66 -21.84 -5.52
C LEU A 694 27.96 -22.43 -6.04
N SER A 695 28.30 -23.65 -5.62
CA SER A 695 29.50 -24.37 -6.07
C SER A 695 29.14 -25.73 -6.64
N PRO A 696 30.02 -26.35 -7.45
CA PRO A 696 29.82 -27.73 -7.92
C PRO A 696 29.66 -28.75 -6.79
#